data_AF-A0A7S0AQ88-F1
#
_entry.id   AF-A0A7S0AQ88-F1
#
_cell.length_a   1.000
_cell.length_b   1.000
_cell.length_c   1.000
_cell.angle_alpha   90.00
_cell.angle_beta   90.00
_cell.angle_gamma   90.00
#
_symmetry.space_group_name_H-M   'P 1'
#
loop_
_entity.id
_entity.type
_entity.pdbx_description
1 polymer ?
#
loop_
_entity_poly.entity_id
_entity_poly.type
_entity_poly.pdbx_seq_one_letter_code
_entity_poly.pdbx_strand_id
1 'polypeptide(L)'
;KMDVGGEWLVCNGTDLPEMPQDVCEAGHWLPWLTISGICLWVCLTVGVLIWNWRSSVYLCLVKEPTRPTTAPAIPDGTREVKHVLAAAIEHTIPERGVKVSAGGLGKVLDQMLKEHPPGMLSLVHPMFGDVDYGALEEYKELNLIVDGKEMQVMVYTMQSELNGIRRVWYLLSHELFSERTKTQPYPSPMTKLRVLRYFSLWNQAVAVLLQDLNPDIYHCMDYHACLAPLYMQAAKQIPMILVLHNADYMGVVETDFITDVFWKTVPVLRRLSLVFNLKVPTIRRYLTFEGRFNMLKAGVTYIKESQNGRGICAVSANYAQELAREHSLLRGLPAIQPLDNATRPAEDFGSSGVDKLRAQRFEAKAALQQYCNLDEDPDAKILMFVGRWVKQKGVNFIAQLTPVLLRSHPEVQIVLVGPSDDACGTYAQELLVPLIPEFAGRLFVCTQFMEMPAELRRGAHLCFTPSISEPFGYVDVEFGLLAVPSVGCAVGGLGKMPGVYFRQQNSDSNAMLLKSFFCAVDFALSLPDRDYWEMAKNATRATFPFDTWRENLLEAYWQATSSFKPRDGKPRTLSDTWDGHDSVEAVRSTIAPRRNSAWRRMSSAAIVAQQMQVLDVDDAAEFLSQSVNERRIHEIMRESMAGKRGRRERDAETLQSQICQAEQRLIERNQITLWLMKPFARGICLRIHLFIALGYIFSPVGETLLKTVEMRGTSDSVSDHALWIVFYAGAALGCLIWLGLSRGVPPNLLMASSQVLNILFFVLLPRLPGKMFDYRWAGLTYLALCGLQSTSRLLFIIWNFNEDFHGGFQVACKRIGLLESLRAGVAWVAVFLHHVGLSFINQQVVLVVSLSTLILLFKAPHCYTAYVLPVTGVLEGITSRRSFLLLAAAEVLNNLAAYQSQTFTHWWTLDGFNRVEIARFALLIALVGPVVIALVFGALQRMSIWGPWAMRGFTCLVPPGSLLRAIALHDVGHLHHRSGSFVVAVLVSVAVDVARGAAVWSSILAILGNKWYALKGGYICLTLISLAAALSPGLGHLIATQFARGASPLFNTATLDPPATEKGSLADATAASVVPLALAGYCLQLLAIRYFNGDILTFKGHGCKMPDGTQCGTGSSTRRVSVSSVRKKLKSAMRSTNPRNLEMALPPDTEVLLEAPEESPRPAGGAASSGAGTDEIPRLLTSVSAGRLNLPKGASQKSLASRGSAKETGGAASSGAAAAAALAAEEREGNISPTDVLARVVQGTGTVPNGMSVAI
;
A
#
# COMPACT_ATOMS: atom_id res chain seq x y z
N LYS A 1 13.85 -59.23 -45.51
CA LYS A 1 14.00 -60.30 -44.49
C LYS A 1 15.46 -60.33 -44.05
N MET A 2 15.75 -59.76 -42.88
CA MET A 2 16.81 -60.17 -41.96
C MET A 2 16.63 -59.34 -40.66
N ASP A 3 16.18 -60.04 -39.60
CA ASP A 3 16.45 -59.68 -38.21
C ASP A 3 17.97 -59.78 -37.96
N VAL A 4 18.53 -58.91 -37.14
CA VAL A 4 19.27 -59.20 -35.88
C VAL A 4 19.65 -57.84 -35.27
N GLY A 5 19.48 -57.70 -33.96
CA GLY A 5 19.75 -56.48 -33.19
C GLY A 5 21.19 -55.97 -33.32
N GLY A 6 21.31 -54.65 -33.49
CA GLY A 6 22.55 -53.93 -33.23
C GLY A 6 22.57 -53.50 -31.78
N GLU A 7 23.17 -54.31 -30.92
CA GLU A 7 23.74 -53.81 -29.68
C GLU A 7 24.78 -52.74 -30.03
N TRP A 8 24.56 -51.50 -29.58
CA TRP A 8 25.61 -50.49 -29.58
C TRP A 8 26.65 -50.93 -28.55
N LEU A 9 27.74 -51.51 -29.02
CA LEU A 9 28.96 -51.72 -28.23
C LEU A 9 29.43 -50.35 -27.74
N VAL A 10 29.15 -50.07 -26.47
CA VAL A 10 29.91 -49.08 -25.69
C VAL A 10 31.32 -49.65 -25.59
N CYS A 11 32.26 -49.06 -26.32
CA CYS A 11 33.67 -49.38 -26.21
C CYS A 11 34.17 -49.00 -24.81
N ASN A 12 34.13 -49.95 -23.88
CA ASN A 12 34.92 -49.86 -22.66
C ASN A 12 36.38 -50.19 -22.99
N GLY A 13 37.28 -49.22 -22.86
CA GLY A 13 38.72 -49.46 -22.72
C GLY A 13 39.57 -49.51 -23.99
N THR A 14 39.21 -48.77 -25.05
CA THR A 14 40.16 -48.46 -26.13
C THR A 14 40.37 -46.95 -26.22
N ASP A 15 41.63 -46.52 -26.17
CA ASP A 15 42.01 -45.13 -26.42
C ASP A 15 41.55 -44.77 -27.84
N LEU A 16 40.62 -43.82 -27.92
CA LEU A 16 40.21 -43.24 -29.21
C LEU A 16 41.42 -42.52 -29.81
N PRO A 17 41.66 -42.61 -31.13
CA PRO A 17 42.71 -41.83 -31.76
C PRO A 17 42.45 -40.34 -31.51
N GLU A 18 43.51 -39.58 -31.24
CA GLU A 18 43.43 -38.12 -31.10
C GLU A 18 42.69 -37.53 -32.31
N MET A 19 41.52 -36.95 -32.05
CA MET A 19 40.78 -36.22 -33.08
C MET A 19 41.67 -35.06 -33.56
N PRO A 20 41.83 -34.86 -34.88
CA PRO A 20 42.59 -33.73 -35.40
C PRO A 20 41.97 -32.43 -34.86
N GLN A 21 42.82 -31.56 -34.31
CA GLN A 21 42.44 -30.28 -33.68
C GLN A 21 41.65 -29.34 -34.61
N ASP A 22 41.60 -29.65 -35.90
CA ASP A 22 41.02 -28.81 -36.95
C ASP A 22 39.48 -28.94 -37.08
N VAL A 23 38.83 -29.85 -36.34
CA VAL A 23 37.35 -30.00 -36.39
C VAL A 23 36.63 -29.01 -35.44
N CYS A 24 37.36 -28.29 -34.58
CA CYS A 24 36.79 -27.28 -33.69
C CYS A 24 36.62 -25.89 -34.33
N GLU A 25 36.91 -25.71 -35.62
CA GLU A 25 36.57 -24.48 -36.36
C GLU A 25 35.17 -24.57 -37.00
N ALA A 26 34.17 -25.00 -36.23
CA ALA A 26 32.78 -24.68 -36.59
C ALA A 26 32.60 -23.17 -36.38
N GLY A 27 32.71 -22.40 -37.47
CA GLY A 27 32.60 -20.94 -37.47
C GLY A 27 31.48 -20.45 -36.56
N HIS A 28 31.87 -19.90 -35.41
CA HIS A 28 30.93 -19.41 -34.39
C HIS A 28 30.10 -18.28 -35.00
N TRP A 29 28.82 -18.54 -35.29
CA TRP A 29 27.93 -17.54 -35.90
C TRP A 29 27.67 -16.30 -35.02
N LEU A 30 28.08 -16.29 -33.74
CA LEU A 30 28.22 -15.08 -32.92
C LEU A 30 29.26 -15.28 -31.81
N PRO A 31 30.44 -14.62 -31.83
CA PRO A 31 31.45 -14.74 -30.76
C PRO A 31 30.96 -14.29 -29.36
N TRP A 32 29.85 -13.55 -29.30
CA TRP A 32 29.18 -13.13 -28.06
C TRP A 32 28.42 -14.24 -27.32
N LEU A 33 28.20 -15.40 -27.94
CA LEU A 33 27.46 -16.53 -27.35
C LEU A 33 28.37 -17.57 -26.68
N THR A 34 29.66 -17.32 -26.52
CA THR A 34 30.57 -18.25 -25.82
C THR A 34 30.42 -18.18 -24.29
N ILE A 35 30.91 -19.19 -23.56
CA ILE A 35 31.01 -19.20 -22.08
C ILE A 35 31.69 -17.92 -21.58
N SER A 36 32.73 -17.45 -22.28
CA SER A 36 33.42 -16.20 -21.99
C SER A 36 32.49 -14.99 -22.08
N GLY A 37 31.58 -14.98 -23.05
CA GLY A 37 30.49 -14.00 -23.17
C GLY A 37 29.54 -14.07 -21.96
N ILE A 38 29.05 -15.26 -21.60
CA ILE A 38 28.16 -15.46 -20.44
C ILE A 38 28.82 -14.97 -19.14
N CYS A 39 30.08 -15.32 -18.90
CA CYS A 39 30.85 -14.88 -17.73
C CYS A 39 31.03 -13.35 -17.72
N LEU A 40 31.35 -12.73 -18.85
CA LEU A 40 31.44 -11.27 -18.96
C LEU A 40 30.10 -10.61 -18.66
N TRP A 41 28.99 -11.18 -19.13
CA TRP A 41 27.64 -10.70 -18.87
C TRP A 41 27.21 -10.83 -17.41
N VAL A 42 27.51 -11.96 -16.76
CA VAL A 42 27.28 -12.14 -15.32
C VAL A 42 28.12 -11.13 -14.54
N CYS A 43 29.39 -10.95 -14.88
CA CYS A 43 30.26 -9.94 -14.28
C CYS A 43 29.75 -8.52 -14.50
N LEU A 44 29.22 -8.18 -15.67
CA LEU A 44 28.66 -6.87 -15.98
C LEU A 44 27.35 -6.64 -15.22
N THR A 45 26.50 -7.66 -15.11
CA THR A 45 25.27 -7.62 -14.31
C THR A 45 25.59 -7.43 -12.83
N VAL A 46 26.54 -8.21 -12.28
CA VAL A 46 27.03 -8.08 -10.90
C VAL A 46 27.69 -6.71 -10.69
N GLY A 47 28.46 -6.22 -11.65
CA GLY A 47 29.09 -4.89 -11.62
C GLY A 47 28.06 -3.76 -11.55
N VAL A 48 27.01 -3.82 -12.37
CA VAL A 48 25.88 -2.87 -12.33
C VAL A 48 25.12 -2.99 -11.00
N LEU A 49 24.94 -4.20 -10.46
CA LEU A 49 24.33 -4.40 -9.14
C LEU A 49 25.18 -3.82 -8.01
N ILE A 50 26.50 -4.00 -8.03
CA ILE A 50 27.44 -3.44 -7.04
C ILE A 50 27.51 -1.91 -7.16
N TRP A 51 27.48 -1.37 -8.38
CA TRP A 51 27.43 0.08 -8.60
C TRP A 51 26.14 0.68 -8.03
N ASN A 52 24.99 0.04 -8.29
CA ASN A 52 23.70 0.42 -7.74
C ASN A 52 23.58 0.15 -6.22
N TRP A 53 24.39 -0.75 -5.67
CA TRP A 53 24.49 -1.01 -4.23
C TRP A 53 25.10 0.17 -3.46
N ARG A 54 25.87 1.06 -4.12
CA ARG A 54 26.43 2.27 -3.49
C ARG A 54 25.32 3.28 -3.18
N SER A 55 24.79 3.14 -1.97
CA SER A 55 23.74 3.92 -1.34
C SER A 55 23.93 5.44 -1.44
N SER A 56 22.97 6.16 -2.02
CA SER A 56 22.97 7.62 -1.98
C SER A 56 21.60 8.24 -1.84
N VAL A 57 21.52 9.25 -0.98
CA VAL A 57 20.38 10.16 -0.87
C VAL A 57 20.62 11.30 -1.86
N TYR A 58 19.58 11.64 -2.62
CA TYR A 58 19.60 12.80 -3.50
C TYR A 58 18.93 13.95 -2.77
N LEU A 59 19.73 14.97 -2.50
CA LEU A 59 19.26 16.24 -1.95
C LEU A 59 19.10 17.22 -3.11
N CYS A 60 17.99 17.93 -3.10
CA CYS A 60 17.64 19.00 -4.00
C CYS A 60 17.79 20.31 -3.24
N LEU A 61 18.77 21.11 -3.63
CA LEU A 61 18.91 22.47 -3.14
C LEU A 61 18.18 23.39 -4.11
N VAL A 62 17.08 23.98 -3.65
CA VAL A 62 16.30 24.97 -4.39
C VAL A 62 16.75 26.34 -3.91
N LYS A 63 17.50 27.07 -4.76
CA LYS A 63 18.02 28.40 -4.41
C LYS A 63 17.09 29.54 -4.81
N GLU A 64 16.20 29.30 -5.77
CA GLU A 64 15.28 30.28 -6.33
C GLU A 64 13.87 29.72 -6.33
N PRO A 65 12.85 30.58 -6.14
CA PRO A 65 11.46 30.14 -6.16
C PRO A 65 11.06 29.69 -7.57
N THR A 66 10.19 28.68 -7.61
CA THR A 66 9.57 28.20 -8.85
C THR A 66 8.50 29.19 -9.31
N ARG A 67 8.48 29.52 -10.60
CA ARG A 67 7.44 30.39 -11.17
C ARG A 67 6.10 29.65 -11.23
N PRO A 68 4.98 30.34 -10.97
CA PRO A 68 3.65 29.75 -11.12
C PRO A 68 3.40 29.36 -12.58
N THR A 69 2.62 28.30 -12.78
CA THR A 69 2.26 27.85 -14.13
C THR A 69 1.11 28.72 -14.65
N THR A 70 1.28 29.37 -15.81
CA THR A 70 0.21 30.11 -16.47
C THR A 70 -0.49 29.24 -17.51
N ALA A 71 -1.82 29.29 -17.51
CA ALA A 71 -2.65 28.69 -18.55
C ALA A 71 -2.44 29.40 -19.90
N PRO A 72 -2.70 28.72 -21.02
CA PRO A 72 -2.83 29.39 -22.31
C PRO A 72 -3.95 30.44 -22.27
N ALA A 73 -3.83 31.48 -23.09
CA ALA A 73 -4.84 32.52 -23.19
C ALA A 73 -6.17 31.96 -23.72
N ILE A 74 -7.28 32.40 -23.11
CA ILE A 74 -8.64 32.07 -23.54
C ILE A 74 -8.88 32.71 -24.92
N PRO A 75 -9.46 32.00 -25.91
CA PRO A 75 -9.76 32.58 -27.22
C PRO A 75 -10.72 33.77 -27.16
N ASP A 76 -10.55 34.76 -28.03
CA ASP A 76 -11.43 35.93 -28.12
C ASP A 76 -12.88 35.53 -28.48
N GLY A 77 -13.87 36.15 -27.83
CA GLY A 77 -15.30 35.93 -28.09
C GLY A 77 -15.95 34.79 -27.30
N THR A 78 -15.27 34.22 -26.32
CA THR A 78 -15.85 33.21 -25.41
C THR A 78 -16.90 33.81 -24.47
N ARG A 79 -18.00 33.08 -24.22
CA ARG A 79 -19.01 33.47 -23.23
C ARG A 79 -18.37 33.54 -21.85
N GLU A 80 -18.42 34.72 -21.24
CA GLU A 80 -17.99 34.93 -19.86
C GLU A 80 -18.92 34.21 -18.87
N VAL A 81 -18.33 33.54 -17.90
CA VAL A 81 -19.04 32.96 -16.75
C VAL A 81 -19.33 34.08 -15.76
N LYS A 82 -20.61 34.38 -15.55
CA LYS A 82 -21.06 35.51 -14.71
C LYS A 82 -21.67 35.05 -13.40
N HIS A 83 -22.18 33.82 -13.33
CA HIS A 83 -22.76 33.27 -12.11
C HIS A 83 -22.11 31.93 -11.73
N VAL A 84 -21.35 31.94 -10.64
CA VAL A 84 -20.71 30.75 -10.06
C VAL A 84 -21.42 30.39 -8.76
N LEU A 85 -21.74 29.11 -8.57
CA LEU A 85 -22.15 28.59 -7.26
C LEU A 85 -21.06 27.71 -6.68
N ALA A 86 -20.62 27.97 -5.46
CA ALA A 86 -19.68 27.15 -4.70
C ALA A 86 -20.33 26.60 -3.44
N ALA A 87 -20.10 25.33 -3.15
CA ALA A 87 -20.58 24.67 -1.94
C ALA A 87 -19.41 24.17 -1.11
N ALA A 88 -19.34 24.59 0.16
CA ALA A 88 -18.29 24.16 1.09
C ALA A 88 -18.82 24.07 2.53
N ILE A 89 -18.21 23.19 3.33
CA ILE A 89 -18.55 23.05 4.76
C ILE A 89 -17.85 24.17 5.56
N GLU A 90 -16.56 24.40 5.32
CA GLU A 90 -15.83 25.57 5.82
C GLU A 90 -16.37 26.84 5.15
N HIS A 91 -16.38 27.96 5.89
CA HIS A 91 -16.90 29.23 5.39
C HIS A 91 -16.46 30.43 6.20
N THR A 92 -16.43 31.60 5.55
CA THR A 92 -16.16 32.89 6.18
C THR A 92 -17.19 33.90 5.71
N ILE A 93 -17.68 34.73 6.63
CA ILE A 93 -18.57 35.85 6.37
C ILE A 93 -17.92 37.09 7.00
N PRO A 94 -17.08 37.82 6.24
CA PRO A 94 -16.30 38.93 6.77
C PRO A 94 -17.13 40.01 7.45
N GLU A 95 -18.30 40.33 6.88
CA GLU A 95 -19.22 41.37 7.35
C GLU A 95 -19.84 41.06 8.72
N ARG A 96 -19.80 39.79 9.14
CA ARG A 96 -20.31 39.31 10.42
C ARG A 96 -19.19 38.82 11.36
N GLY A 97 -17.92 38.92 10.96
CA GLY A 97 -16.80 38.35 11.72
C GLY A 97 -16.85 36.82 11.86
N VAL A 98 -17.69 36.13 11.07
CA VAL A 98 -17.81 34.68 11.12
C VAL A 98 -16.67 34.06 10.33
N LYS A 99 -15.95 33.13 10.96
CA LYS A 99 -14.91 32.33 10.33
C LYS A 99 -14.96 30.92 10.85
N VAL A 100 -15.26 29.96 9.98
CA VAL A 100 -15.28 28.54 10.27
C VAL A 100 -14.29 27.85 9.34
N SER A 101 -13.16 27.45 9.91
CA SER A 101 -12.01 26.93 9.16
C SER A 101 -11.35 25.82 9.96
N ALA A 102 -11.08 24.70 9.31
CA ALA A 102 -10.36 23.58 9.88
C ALA A 102 -8.97 23.40 9.25
N GLY A 103 -8.69 24.03 8.10
CA GLY A 103 -7.38 23.90 7.47
C GLY A 103 -7.15 24.80 6.26
N GLY A 104 -6.42 24.26 5.28
CA GLY A 104 -6.05 24.99 4.06
C GLY A 104 -7.22 25.33 3.14
N LEU A 105 -8.33 24.59 3.22
CA LEU A 105 -9.53 24.87 2.44
C LEU A 105 -10.18 26.20 2.83
N GLY A 106 -10.32 26.47 4.14
CA GLY A 106 -10.79 27.76 4.63
C GLY A 106 -9.96 28.96 4.13
N LYS A 107 -8.63 28.80 4.00
CA LYS A 107 -7.78 29.85 3.40
C LYS A 107 -8.07 30.09 1.91
N VAL A 108 -8.35 29.02 1.15
CA VAL A 108 -8.72 29.16 -0.27
C VAL A 108 -10.08 29.84 -0.42
N LEU A 109 -11.04 29.53 0.45
CA LEU A 109 -12.34 30.21 0.48
C LEU A 109 -12.19 31.69 0.81
N ASP A 110 -11.37 32.05 1.81
CA ASP A 110 -11.04 33.44 2.16
C ASP A 110 -10.45 34.19 0.95
N GLN A 111 -9.59 33.54 0.17
CA GLN A 111 -9.02 34.09 -1.06
C GLN A 111 -10.12 34.27 -2.13
N MET A 112 -10.94 33.25 -2.35
CA MET A 112 -11.99 33.29 -3.36
C MET A 112 -13.01 34.39 -3.08
N LEU A 113 -13.36 34.63 -1.82
CA LEU A 113 -14.24 35.73 -1.40
C LEU A 113 -13.72 37.14 -1.73
N LYS A 114 -12.39 37.29 -1.89
CA LYS A 114 -11.72 38.58 -2.11
C LYS A 114 -11.33 38.81 -3.57
N GLU A 115 -10.94 37.74 -4.26
CA GLU A 115 -10.17 37.81 -5.51
C GLU A 115 -10.82 37.05 -6.69
N HIS A 116 -12.03 36.50 -6.49
CA HIS A 116 -12.79 35.85 -7.57
C HIS A 116 -13.05 36.83 -8.73
N PRO A 117 -13.11 36.34 -9.98
CA PRO A 117 -13.53 37.16 -11.11
C PRO A 117 -14.83 37.94 -10.85
N PRO A 118 -14.97 39.18 -11.35
CA PRO A 118 -16.20 39.96 -11.22
C PRO A 118 -17.42 39.19 -11.73
N GLY A 119 -18.55 39.31 -11.01
CA GLY A 119 -19.75 38.52 -11.27
C GLY A 119 -20.51 38.17 -9.99
N MET A 120 -21.46 37.25 -10.11
CA MET A 120 -22.25 36.73 -9.00
C MET A 120 -21.63 35.43 -8.47
N LEU A 121 -21.27 35.44 -7.19
CA LEU A 121 -20.75 34.28 -6.46
C LEU A 121 -21.76 33.84 -5.39
N SER A 122 -22.48 32.75 -5.66
CA SER A 122 -23.39 32.10 -4.72
C SER A 122 -22.64 31.08 -3.88
N LEU A 123 -22.76 31.16 -2.55
CA LEU A 123 -22.00 30.36 -1.60
C LEU A 123 -22.96 29.59 -0.70
N VAL A 124 -22.91 28.26 -0.76
CA VAL A 124 -23.77 27.39 0.06
C VAL A 124 -22.96 26.83 1.21
N HIS A 125 -23.46 26.99 2.44
CA HIS A 125 -22.79 26.52 3.66
C HIS A 125 -23.78 26.00 4.71
N PRO A 126 -23.40 25.03 5.56
CA PRO A 126 -24.20 24.62 6.72
C PRO A 126 -24.06 25.63 7.88
N MET A 127 -25.12 25.81 8.67
CA MET A 127 -25.09 26.57 9.92
C MET A 127 -24.63 25.71 11.09
N PHE A 128 -23.69 26.22 11.86
CA PHE A 128 -23.16 25.56 13.07
C PHE A 128 -23.74 26.18 14.35
N GLY A 129 -23.94 25.35 15.38
CA GLY A 129 -24.71 25.77 16.57
C GLY A 129 -23.97 26.72 17.51
N ASP A 130 -22.64 26.77 17.46
CA ASP A 130 -21.80 27.65 18.28
C ASP A 130 -21.42 28.96 17.56
N VAL A 131 -22.06 29.27 16.43
CA VAL A 131 -21.77 30.46 15.61
C VAL A 131 -23.00 31.36 15.58
N ASP A 132 -22.80 32.63 15.95
CA ASP A 132 -23.80 33.67 15.74
C ASP A 132 -23.67 34.24 14.32
N TYR A 133 -24.71 34.00 13.51
CA TYR A 133 -24.79 34.49 12.12
C TYR A 133 -25.51 35.85 12.02
N GLY A 134 -26.06 36.36 13.13
CA GLY A 134 -26.87 37.58 13.16
C GLY A 134 -28.23 37.44 12.46
N ALA A 135 -28.85 38.58 12.15
CA ALA A 135 -30.11 38.61 11.40
C ALA A 135 -29.90 38.17 9.94
N LEU A 136 -30.65 37.15 9.52
CA LEU A 136 -30.63 36.58 8.18
C LEU A 136 -32.03 36.64 7.55
N GLU A 137 -32.10 36.74 6.22
CA GLU A 137 -33.38 36.69 5.50
C GLU A 137 -33.74 35.24 5.18
N GLU A 138 -34.99 34.84 5.43
CA GLU A 138 -35.47 33.52 5.00
C GLU A 138 -35.58 33.47 3.47
N TYR A 139 -34.94 32.49 2.87
CA TYR A 139 -34.96 32.30 1.42
C TYR A 139 -35.99 31.23 1.01
N LYS A 140 -35.85 30.02 1.58
CA LYS A 140 -36.68 28.87 1.19
C LYS A 140 -36.64 27.76 2.24
N GLU A 141 -37.75 27.05 2.41
CA GLU A 141 -37.81 25.78 3.12
C GLU A 141 -37.68 24.60 2.14
N LEU A 142 -36.79 23.66 2.43
CA LEU A 142 -36.54 22.48 1.61
C LEU A 142 -37.07 21.22 2.32
N ASN A 143 -37.98 20.50 1.67
CA ASN A 143 -38.44 19.18 2.10
C ASN A 143 -37.63 18.10 1.37
N LEU A 144 -36.74 17.43 2.09
CA LEU A 144 -35.79 16.45 1.56
C LEU A 144 -36.04 15.07 2.16
N ILE A 145 -35.79 14.00 1.41
CA ILE A 145 -35.95 12.62 1.90
C ILE A 145 -34.58 12.04 2.18
N VAL A 146 -34.29 11.74 3.44
CA VAL A 146 -33.03 11.14 3.89
C VAL A 146 -33.34 9.94 4.75
N ASP A 147 -32.78 8.79 4.38
CA ASP A 147 -33.03 7.51 5.07
C ASP A 147 -34.52 7.13 5.15
N GLY A 148 -35.28 7.49 4.11
CA GLY A 148 -36.72 7.26 4.01
C GLY A 148 -37.59 8.17 4.89
N LYS A 149 -36.99 9.14 5.59
CA LYS A 149 -37.69 10.14 6.41
C LYS A 149 -37.64 11.51 5.73
N GLU A 150 -38.72 12.26 5.83
CA GLU A 150 -38.77 13.66 5.40
C GLU A 150 -38.05 14.53 6.43
N MET A 151 -37.14 15.38 5.95
CA MET A 151 -36.34 16.31 6.73
C MET A 151 -36.51 17.71 6.15
N GLN A 152 -36.81 18.68 7.02
CA GLN A 152 -37.01 20.07 6.65
C GLN A 152 -35.74 20.86 6.89
N VAL A 153 -35.18 21.47 5.84
CA VAL A 153 -34.00 22.34 5.93
C VAL A 153 -34.41 23.76 5.60
N MET A 154 -34.22 24.67 6.56
CA MET A 154 -34.43 26.10 6.33
C MET A 154 -33.19 26.71 5.69
N VAL A 155 -33.39 27.43 4.58
CA VAL A 155 -32.33 28.17 3.89
C VAL A 155 -32.49 29.65 4.22
N TYR A 156 -31.44 30.22 4.78
CA TYR A 156 -31.32 31.64 4.99
C TYR A 156 -30.38 32.24 3.94
N THR A 157 -30.58 33.51 3.60
CA THR A 157 -29.73 34.22 2.66
C THR A 157 -29.21 35.54 3.21
N MET A 158 -28.06 35.93 2.68
CA MET A 158 -27.42 37.22 2.93
C MET A 158 -26.64 37.61 1.68
N GLN A 159 -26.54 38.90 1.39
CA GLN A 159 -25.78 39.40 0.24
C GLN A 159 -24.81 40.51 0.64
N SER A 160 -23.70 40.59 -0.08
CA SER A 160 -22.69 41.64 0.03
C SER A 160 -22.05 41.86 -1.33
N GLU A 161 -21.68 43.10 -1.63
CA GLU A 161 -20.98 43.46 -2.87
C GLU A 161 -19.66 44.14 -2.53
N LEU A 162 -18.56 43.61 -3.08
CA LEU A 162 -17.22 44.18 -2.91
C LEU A 162 -16.40 43.91 -4.18
N ASN A 163 -15.67 44.91 -4.66
CA ASN A 163 -14.79 44.79 -5.84
C ASN A 163 -15.48 44.24 -7.10
N GLY A 164 -16.78 44.55 -7.30
CA GLY A 164 -17.55 44.03 -8.44
C GLY A 164 -17.94 42.54 -8.32
N ILE A 165 -17.74 41.93 -7.15
CA ILE A 165 -18.17 40.56 -6.83
C ILE A 165 -19.44 40.66 -5.98
N ARG A 166 -20.58 40.26 -6.56
CA ARG A 166 -21.84 40.12 -5.82
C ARG A 166 -21.86 38.76 -5.14
N ARG A 167 -21.59 38.75 -3.82
CA ARG A 167 -21.52 37.55 -2.98
C ARG A 167 -22.87 37.32 -2.33
N VAL A 168 -23.42 36.12 -2.49
CA VAL A 168 -24.70 35.73 -1.90
C VAL A 168 -24.48 34.43 -1.13
N TRP A 169 -24.67 34.47 0.18
CA TRP A 169 -24.59 33.29 1.04
C TRP A 169 -25.97 32.64 1.15
N TYR A 170 -25.99 31.32 1.10
CA TYR A 170 -27.14 30.45 1.37
C TYR A 170 -26.76 29.53 2.52
N LEU A 171 -27.29 29.83 3.70
CA LEU A 171 -26.97 29.15 4.94
C LEU A 171 -28.06 28.12 5.27
N LEU A 172 -27.67 26.86 5.38
CA LEU A 172 -28.58 25.74 5.63
C LEU A 172 -28.70 25.47 7.13
N SER A 173 -29.90 25.59 7.68
CA SER A 173 -30.20 25.28 9.08
C SER A 173 -30.93 23.94 9.20
N HIS A 174 -30.35 23.03 9.99
CA HIS A 174 -30.91 21.72 10.33
C HIS A 174 -30.17 21.16 11.55
N GLU A 175 -30.82 20.33 12.37
CA GLU A 175 -30.23 19.71 13.58
C GLU A 175 -28.86 19.04 13.31
N LEU A 176 -28.79 18.19 12.28
CA LEU A 176 -27.56 17.51 11.85
C LEU A 176 -26.39 18.47 11.55
N PHE A 177 -26.66 19.72 11.15
CA PHE A 177 -25.65 20.74 10.93
C PHE A 177 -25.29 21.46 12.24
N SER A 178 -26.30 21.87 13.00
CA SER A 178 -26.13 22.65 14.24
C SER A 178 -25.39 21.92 15.36
N GLU A 179 -25.37 20.60 15.38
CA GLU A 179 -24.55 19.82 16.33
C GLU A 179 -23.04 20.01 16.17
N ARG A 180 -22.59 20.49 15.00
CA ARG A 180 -21.16 20.70 14.74
C ARG A 180 -20.75 22.07 15.26
N THR A 181 -19.46 22.18 15.57
CA THR A 181 -18.87 23.41 16.09
C THR A 181 -17.93 24.05 15.07
N LYS A 182 -17.65 25.34 15.24
CA LYS A 182 -16.64 26.08 14.48
C LYS A 182 -15.26 25.42 14.52
N THR A 183 -14.92 24.73 15.61
CA THR A 183 -13.63 24.03 15.80
C THR A 183 -13.63 22.61 15.23
N GLN A 184 -14.79 21.97 15.08
CA GLN A 184 -14.93 20.62 14.52
C GLN A 184 -16.08 20.58 13.49
N PRO A 185 -15.92 21.23 12.33
CA PRO A 185 -16.99 21.35 11.33
C PRO A 185 -17.29 20.04 10.59
N TYR A 186 -16.33 19.10 10.55
CA TYR A 186 -16.47 17.86 9.80
C TYR A 186 -17.01 16.71 10.67
N PRO A 187 -18.05 15.98 10.22
CA PRO A 187 -18.57 14.82 10.92
C PRO A 187 -17.64 13.60 10.77
N SER A 188 -17.34 12.92 11.89
CA SER A 188 -16.52 11.71 11.91
C SER A 188 -16.98 10.70 12.97
N PRO A 189 -16.70 9.40 12.81
CA PRO A 189 -16.14 8.74 11.62
C PRO A 189 -17.16 8.54 10.49
N MET A 190 -16.66 8.44 9.26
CA MET A 190 -17.44 8.27 8.01
C MET A 190 -18.29 6.98 7.92
N THR A 191 -18.15 6.10 8.90
CA THR A 191 -18.79 4.78 9.00
C THR A 191 -20.14 4.81 9.68
N LYS A 192 -20.39 5.83 10.49
CA LYS A 192 -21.64 6.00 11.22
C LYS A 192 -22.78 6.40 10.28
N LEU A 193 -23.94 5.84 10.54
CA LEU A 193 -25.15 6.13 9.76
C LEU A 193 -25.50 7.63 9.80
N ARG A 194 -25.38 8.27 10.98
CA ARG A 194 -25.64 9.71 11.16
C ARG A 194 -24.76 10.59 10.26
N VAL A 195 -23.50 10.20 10.05
CA VAL A 195 -22.56 10.93 9.16
C VAL A 195 -22.95 10.76 7.69
N LEU A 196 -23.37 9.56 7.27
CA LEU A 196 -23.88 9.35 5.91
C LEU A 196 -25.18 10.13 5.66
N ARG A 197 -26.07 10.23 6.65
CA ARG A 197 -27.27 11.08 6.58
C ARG A 197 -26.90 12.56 6.43
N TYR A 198 -25.90 13.05 7.17
CA TYR A 198 -25.39 14.42 7.01
C TYR A 198 -24.98 14.69 5.55
N PHE A 199 -24.14 13.83 4.95
CA PHE A 199 -23.69 14.03 3.57
C PHE A 199 -24.81 13.87 2.55
N SER A 200 -25.78 12.99 2.81
CA SER A 200 -26.99 12.86 1.99
C SER A 200 -27.79 14.16 1.99
N LEU A 201 -28.13 14.67 3.18
CA LEU A 201 -28.90 15.91 3.35
C LEU A 201 -28.18 17.09 2.71
N TRP A 202 -26.89 17.25 2.99
CA TRP A 202 -26.04 18.30 2.45
C TRP A 202 -26.05 18.33 0.92
N ASN A 203 -25.83 17.18 0.27
CA ASN A 203 -25.78 17.13 -1.20
C ASN A 203 -27.16 17.31 -1.84
N GLN A 204 -28.24 16.81 -1.22
CA GLN A 204 -29.60 17.04 -1.70
C GLN A 204 -29.98 18.52 -1.62
N ALA A 205 -29.67 19.21 -0.51
CA ALA A 205 -29.93 20.64 -0.35
C ALA A 205 -29.15 21.49 -1.38
N VAL A 206 -27.86 21.21 -1.57
CA VAL A 206 -27.04 21.88 -2.59
C VAL A 206 -27.63 21.67 -3.99
N ALA A 207 -28.12 20.46 -4.31
CA ALA A 207 -28.72 20.18 -5.60
C ALA A 207 -29.98 20.99 -5.90
N VAL A 208 -30.86 21.19 -4.90
CA VAL A 208 -32.05 22.03 -5.04
C VAL A 208 -31.65 23.48 -5.30
N LEU A 209 -30.65 24.00 -4.59
CA LEU A 209 -30.14 25.36 -4.82
C LEU A 209 -29.48 25.52 -6.19
N LEU A 210 -28.70 24.53 -6.66
CA LEU A 210 -28.15 24.54 -8.03
C LEU A 210 -29.28 24.60 -9.07
N GLN A 211 -30.37 23.87 -8.84
CA GLN A 211 -31.50 23.80 -9.76
C GLN A 211 -32.34 25.09 -9.78
N ASP A 212 -32.52 25.72 -8.61
CA ASP A 212 -33.32 26.93 -8.46
C ASP A 212 -32.58 28.17 -8.95
N LEU A 213 -31.29 28.27 -8.61
CA LEU A 213 -30.45 29.43 -8.95
C LEU A 213 -29.91 29.38 -10.38
N ASN A 214 -29.84 28.18 -10.97
CA ASN A 214 -29.37 27.93 -12.34
C ASN A 214 -28.05 28.67 -12.69
N PRO A 215 -26.96 28.45 -11.93
CA PRO A 215 -25.69 29.11 -12.16
C PRO A 215 -25.06 28.66 -13.49
N ASP A 216 -24.18 29.50 -14.05
CA ASP A 216 -23.41 29.16 -15.25
C ASP A 216 -22.48 27.97 -14.98
N ILE A 217 -21.95 27.85 -13.76
CA ILE A 217 -21.05 26.75 -13.36
C ILE A 217 -21.13 26.43 -11.86
N TYR A 218 -20.94 25.15 -11.53
CA TYR A 218 -20.80 24.67 -10.16
C TYR A 218 -19.32 24.45 -9.79
N HIS A 219 -18.84 25.19 -8.78
CA HIS A 219 -17.50 25.06 -8.22
C HIS A 219 -17.52 24.12 -7.01
N CYS A 220 -17.20 22.85 -7.23
CA CYS A 220 -17.17 21.82 -6.20
C CYS A 220 -15.80 21.75 -5.53
N MET A 221 -15.77 21.95 -4.22
CA MET A 221 -14.57 21.89 -3.38
C MET A 221 -14.43 20.50 -2.74
N ASP A 222 -13.40 19.74 -3.15
CA ASP A 222 -13.18 18.35 -2.72
C ASP A 222 -14.42 17.45 -2.92
N TYR A 223 -14.55 16.38 -2.12
CA TYR A 223 -15.57 15.34 -2.25
C TYR A 223 -16.91 15.68 -1.57
N HIS A 224 -16.94 16.67 -0.68
CA HIS A 224 -18.05 16.87 0.28
C HIS A 224 -19.39 17.08 -0.42
N ALA A 225 -19.40 17.80 -1.54
CA ALA A 225 -20.59 18.19 -2.30
C ALA A 225 -20.62 17.58 -3.73
N CYS A 226 -19.86 16.51 -3.97
CA CYS A 226 -19.73 15.85 -5.28
C CYS A 226 -21.00 15.12 -5.75
N LEU A 227 -21.93 14.81 -4.85
CA LEU A 227 -23.16 14.08 -5.19
C LEU A 227 -24.26 15.01 -5.68
N ALA A 228 -24.17 16.33 -5.42
CA ALA A 228 -25.23 17.28 -5.76
C ALA A 228 -25.74 17.17 -7.21
N PRO A 229 -24.89 17.06 -8.26
CA PRO A 229 -25.38 16.92 -9.64
C PRO A 229 -26.18 15.63 -9.92
N LEU A 230 -26.06 14.60 -9.07
CA LEU A 230 -26.80 13.35 -9.22
C LEU A 230 -28.28 13.50 -8.83
N TYR A 231 -28.62 14.51 -8.03
CA TYR A 231 -29.99 14.83 -7.63
C TYR A 231 -30.66 15.86 -8.54
N MET A 232 -29.93 16.48 -9.47
CA MET A 232 -30.50 17.46 -10.40
C MET A 232 -31.31 16.80 -11.52
N GLN A 233 -32.34 17.50 -11.99
CA GLN A 233 -33.07 17.11 -13.19
C GLN A 233 -32.16 17.07 -14.42
N ALA A 234 -32.34 16.08 -15.30
CA ALA A 234 -31.47 15.88 -16.48
C ALA A 234 -31.40 17.11 -17.40
N ALA A 235 -32.53 17.81 -17.60
CA ALA A 235 -32.61 19.01 -18.44
C ALA A 235 -31.96 20.26 -17.80
N LYS A 236 -31.69 20.23 -16.49
CA LYS A 236 -31.12 21.33 -15.72
C LYS A 236 -29.69 21.05 -15.26
N GLN A 237 -29.03 20.05 -15.86
CA GLN A 237 -27.62 19.78 -15.56
C GLN A 237 -26.75 20.96 -15.99
N ILE A 238 -25.72 21.22 -15.19
CA ILE A 238 -24.81 22.36 -15.33
C ILE A 238 -23.36 21.88 -15.39
N PRO A 239 -22.45 22.64 -16.01
CA PRO A 239 -21.04 22.34 -15.95
C PRO A 239 -20.53 22.45 -14.50
N MET A 240 -19.50 21.66 -14.20
CA MET A 240 -18.88 21.55 -12.87
C MET A 240 -17.36 21.65 -13.00
N ILE A 241 -16.72 22.41 -12.12
CA ILE A 241 -15.33 22.17 -11.78
C ILE A 241 -15.21 21.46 -10.43
N LEU A 242 -14.22 20.59 -10.30
CA LEU A 242 -13.88 19.86 -9.09
C LEU A 242 -12.44 20.19 -8.69
N VAL A 243 -12.28 20.95 -7.61
CA VAL A 243 -10.96 21.36 -7.11
C VAL A 243 -10.53 20.43 -5.98
N LEU A 244 -9.43 19.72 -6.20
CA LEU A 244 -8.87 18.74 -5.25
C LEU A 244 -7.83 19.41 -4.37
N HIS A 245 -8.17 19.63 -3.10
CA HIS A 245 -7.27 20.21 -2.10
C HIS A 245 -6.52 19.14 -1.31
N ASN A 246 -7.13 17.96 -1.11
CA ASN A 246 -6.45 16.80 -0.55
C ASN A 246 -7.16 15.48 -0.93
N ALA A 247 -6.75 14.90 -2.05
CA ALA A 247 -7.26 13.64 -2.55
C ALA A 247 -6.89 12.40 -1.72
N ASP A 248 -6.08 12.50 -0.66
CA ASP A 248 -5.89 11.36 0.26
C ASP A 248 -7.16 11.11 1.09
N TYR A 249 -7.99 12.14 1.31
CA TYR A 249 -9.28 12.04 2.00
C TYR A 249 -10.44 11.99 0.98
N MET A 250 -10.56 10.95 0.16
CA MET A 250 -11.55 10.86 -0.95
C MET A 250 -13.03 10.66 -0.52
N GLY A 251 -13.35 10.85 0.75
CA GLY A 251 -14.65 10.43 1.30
C GLY A 251 -14.90 8.93 1.12
N VAL A 252 -13.84 8.12 1.29
CA VAL A 252 -13.86 6.67 1.12
C VAL A 252 -14.15 5.98 2.44
N VAL A 253 -15.04 4.99 2.43
CA VAL A 253 -15.25 4.08 3.55
C VAL A 253 -14.66 2.71 3.21
N GLU A 254 -13.65 2.29 3.98
CA GLU A 254 -12.66 1.31 3.52
C GLU A 254 -13.07 -0.15 3.56
N THR A 255 -13.91 -0.59 4.50
CA THR A 255 -13.91 -2.02 4.88
C THR A 255 -15.13 -2.83 4.50
N ASP A 256 -16.24 -2.19 4.11
CA ASP A 256 -17.39 -2.91 3.55
C ASP A 256 -17.26 -3.02 2.04
N PHE A 257 -16.90 -4.21 1.58
CA PHE A 257 -16.68 -4.46 0.17
C PHE A 257 -18.01 -4.59 -0.59
N ILE A 258 -18.41 -3.52 -1.27
CA ILE A 258 -19.64 -3.42 -2.05
C ILE A 258 -19.40 -4.03 -3.45
N THR A 259 -19.92 -5.23 -3.72
CA THR A 259 -19.90 -5.93 -5.03
C THR A 259 -21.27 -6.11 -5.70
N ASP A 260 -21.29 -6.30 -7.01
CA ASP A 260 -22.53 -6.42 -7.78
C ASP A 260 -23.22 -7.79 -7.72
N VAL A 261 -22.55 -8.83 -7.20
CA VAL A 261 -22.96 -10.24 -7.40
C VAL A 261 -23.30 -10.94 -6.07
N PHE A 262 -22.91 -10.38 -4.92
CA PHE A 262 -22.93 -11.12 -3.66
C PHE A 262 -24.13 -10.80 -2.77
N TRP A 263 -24.71 -11.83 -2.14
CA TRP A 263 -25.90 -11.72 -1.27
C TRP A 263 -25.67 -10.84 -0.03
N LYS A 264 -24.43 -10.69 0.46
CA LYS A 264 -24.10 -9.74 1.54
C LYS A 264 -24.06 -8.28 1.09
N THR A 265 -23.80 -8.01 -0.20
CA THR A 265 -23.74 -6.62 -0.69
C THR A 265 -25.13 -6.03 -0.94
N VAL A 266 -26.10 -6.85 -1.33
CA VAL A 266 -27.46 -6.37 -1.65
C VAL A 266 -28.10 -5.60 -0.48
N PRO A 267 -28.03 -6.06 0.78
CA PRO A 267 -28.49 -5.28 1.93
C PRO A 267 -27.78 -3.93 2.10
N VAL A 268 -26.44 -3.90 1.99
CA VAL A 268 -25.64 -2.67 2.13
C VAL A 268 -26.02 -1.65 1.05
N LEU A 269 -26.09 -2.09 -0.21
CA LEU A 269 -26.51 -1.23 -1.32
C LEU A 269 -27.94 -0.71 -1.15
N ARG A 270 -28.86 -1.53 -0.64
CA ARG A 270 -30.25 -1.11 -0.37
C ARG A 270 -30.32 -0.09 0.76
N ARG A 271 -29.54 -0.26 1.82
CA ARG A 271 -29.53 0.71 2.92
C ARG A 271 -28.85 2.01 2.49
N LEU A 272 -27.76 1.96 1.73
CA LEU A 272 -27.18 3.16 1.08
C LEU A 272 -28.20 3.84 0.16
N SER A 273 -29.00 3.06 -0.58
CA SER A 273 -30.09 3.57 -1.43
C SER A 273 -31.14 4.35 -0.64
N LEU A 274 -31.52 3.88 0.54
CA LEU A 274 -32.40 4.60 1.46
C LEU A 274 -31.74 5.86 2.03
N VAL A 275 -30.52 5.75 2.56
CA VAL A 275 -29.80 6.86 3.20
C VAL A 275 -29.58 8.01 2.23
N PHE A 276 -29.08 7.70 1.02
CA PHE A 276 -28.81 8.70 -0.01
C PHE A 276 -30.03 9.02 -0.88
N ASN A 277 -31.17 8.33 -0.72
CA ASN A 277 -32.32 8.48 -1.61
C ASN A 277 -31.95 8.38 -3.11
N LEU A 278 -31.02 7.46 -3.43
CA LEU A 278 -30.54 7.21 -4.79
C LEU A 278 -30.84 5.78 -5.19
N LYS A 279 -31.23 5.54 -6.45
CA LYS A 279 -31.44 4.19 -6.98
C LYS A 279 -30.14 3.36 -6.87
N VAL A 280 -30.25 2.08 -6.54
CA VAL A 280 -29.09 1.16 -6.41
C VAL A 280 -28.14 1.18 -7.62
N PRO A 281 -28.62 1.21 -8.90
CA PRO A 281 -27.73 1.34 -10.06
C PRO A 281 -26.89 2.63 -10.05
N THR A 282 -27.46 3.75 -9.58
CA THR A 282 -26.74 5.02 -9.43
C THR A 282 -25.63 4.91 -8.39
N ILE A 283 -25.92 4.33 -7.23
CA ILE A 283 -24.91 4.11 -6.18
C ILE A 283 -23.77 3.23 -6.69
N ARG A 284 -24.08 2.12 -7.37
CA ARG A 284 -23.07 1.25 -7.98
C ARG A 284 -22.18 2.02 -8.96
N ARG A 285 -22.79 2.81 -9.85
CA ARG A 285 -22.07 3.54 -10.90
C ARG A 285 -21.27 4.72 -10.37
N TYR A 286 -21.82 5.53 -9.47
CA TYR A 286 -21.20 6.81 -9.07
C TYR A 286 -20.54 6.76 -7.69
N LEU A 287 -20.94 5.85 -6.80
CA LEU A 287 -20.48 5.83 -5.41
C LEU A 287 -19.71 4.57 -5.02
N THR A 288 -19.58 3.58 -5.90
CA THR A 288 -18.78 2.38 -5.64
C THR A 288 -17.53 2.36 -6.51
N PHE A 289 -16.34 2.37 -5.91
CA PHE A 289 -15.06 2.29 -6.62
C PHE A 289 -14.17 1.21 -6.00
N GLU A 290 -13.66 0.27 -6.81
CA GLU A 290 -12.81 -0.83 -6.33
C GLU A 290 -13.41 -1.59 -5.13
N GLY A 291 -14.74 -1.70 -5.08
CA GLY A 291 -15.50 -2.32 -4.01
C GLY A 291 -15.66 -1.47 -2.75
N ARG A 292 -15.29 -0.20 -2.74
CA ARG A 292 -15.46 0.73 -1.61
C ARG A 292 -16.51 1.77 -1.92
N PHE A 293 -17.19 2.27 -0.88
CA PHE A 293 -17.96 3.50 -1.01
C PHE A 293 -17.01 4.68 -1.19
N ASN A 294 -17.22 5.51 -2.21
CA ASN A 294 -16.34 6.62 -2.59
C ASN A 294 -17.19 7.79 -3.14
N MET A 295 -17.29 8.88 -2.37
CA MET A 295 -18.06 10.06 -2.78
C MET A 295 -17.39 10.87 -3.89
N LEU A 296 -16.06 10.93 -3.90
CA LEU A 296 -15.31 11.64 -4.95
C LEU A 296 -15.58 11.08 -6.35
N LYS A 297 -15.84 9.76 -6.45
CA LYS A 297 -16.20 9.12 -7.72
C LYS A 297 -17.43 9.74 -8.37
N ALA A 298 -18.38 10.27 -7.60
CA ALA A 298 -19.58 10.90 -8.15
C ALA A 298 -19.21 12.08 -9.06
N GLY A 299 -18.42 13.02 -8.55
CA GLY A 299 -17.97 14.20 -9.30
C GLY A 299 -17.05 13.81 -10.47
N VAL A 300 -16.10 12.91 -10.26
CA VAL A 300 -15.18 12.47 -11.33
C VAL A 300 -15.92 11.79 -12.49
N THR A 301 -16.89 10.92 -12.17
CA THR A 301 -17.69 10.22 -13.19
C THR A 301 -18.63 11.18 -13.89
N TYR A 302 -19.24 12.12 -13.16
CA TYR A 302 -20.06 13.19 -13.74
C TYR A 302 -19.27 14.01 -14.76
N ILE A 303 -18.07 14.48 -14.41
CA ILE A 303 -17.19 15.26 -15.28
C ILE A 303 -16.70 14.44 -16.49
N LYS A 304 -16.35 13.16 -16.29
CA LYS A 304 -15.97 12.24 -17.39
C LYS A 304 -17.09 12.10 -18.42
N GLU A 305 -18.34 12.03 -17.98
CA GLU A 305 -19.50 11.81 -18.86
C GLU A 305 -20.05 13.09 -19.49
N SER A 306 -20.12 14.18 -18.73
CA SER A 306 -20.72 15.45 -19.17
C SER A 306 -19.73 16.39 -19.87
N GLN A 307 -18.44 16.34 -19.51
CA GLN A 307 -17.41 17.29 -19.95
C GLN A 307 -16.17 16.59 -20.55
N ASN A 308 -16.28 15.32 -20.94
CA ASN A 308 -15.17 14.48 -21.44
C ASN A 308 -13.93 14.47 -20.51
N GLY A 309 -14.14 14.61 -19.20
CA GLY A 309 -13.08 14.62 -18.20
C GLY A 309 -12.39 15.98 -17.99
N ARG A 310 -12.85 17.07 -18.61
CA ARG A 310 -12.35 18.44 -18.36
C ARG A 310 -13.11 19.11 -17.22
N GLY A 311 -12.41 19.88 -16.38
CA GLY A 311 -12.96 20.52 -15.18
C GLY A 311 -12.48 19.91 -13.87
N ILE A 312 -11.44 19.08 -13.86
CA ILE A 312 -10.79 18.61 -12.62
C ILE A 312 -9.51 19.41 -12.41
N CYS A 313 -9.41 20.06 -11.25
CA CYS A 313 -8.31 20.93 -10.89
C CYS A 313 -7.59 20.40 -9.65
N ALA A 314 -6.31 20.73 -9.50
CA ALA A 314 -5.52 20.43 -8.31
C ALA A 314 -4.78 21.68 -7.85
N VAL A 315 -4.62 21.83 -6.53
CA VAL A 315 -4.06 23.03 -5.91
C VAL A 315 -2.57 23.29 -6.17
N SER A 316 -1.88 22.39 -6.88
CA SER A 316 -0.55 22.68 -7.41
C SER A 316 -0.23 21.87 -8.66
N ALA A 317 0.71 22.36 -9.48
CA ALA A 317 1.14 21.68 -10.70
C ALA A 317 1.76 20.30 -10.49
N ASN A 318 2.63 20.17 -9.50
CA ASN A 318 3.22 18.87 -9.15
C ASN A 318 2.15 17.92 -8.62
N TYR A 319 1.23 18.42 -7.79
CA TYR A 319 0.15 17.61 -7.24
C TYR A 319 -0.81 17.12 -8.32
N ALA A 320 -1.18 17.96 -9.30
CA ALA A 320 -2.00 17.57 -10.45
C ALA A 320 -1.46 16.32 -11.16
N GLN A 321 -0.14 16.22 -11.29
CA GLN A 321 0.50 15.07 -11.93
C GLN A 321 0.60 13.85 -11.03
N GLU A 322 0.91 14.04 -9.75
CA GLU A 322 0.85 12.97 -8.76
C GLU A 322 -0.55 12.36 -8.74
N LEU A 323 -1.61 13.19 -8.75
CA LEU A 323 -2.99 12.75 -8.84
C LEU A 323 -3.28 11.92 -10.09
N ALA A 324 -2.88 12.39 -11.28
CA ALA A 324 -3.11 11.68 -12.54
C ALA A 324 -2.38 10.32 -12.60
N ARG A 325 -1.23 10.20 -11.93
CA ARG A 325 -0.39 8.99 -11.92
C ARG A 325 -0.84 7.98 -10.86
N GLU A 326 -1.09 8.45 -9.64
CA GLU A 326 -1.22 7.64 -8.42
C GLU A 326 -2.68 7.25 -8.13
N HIS A 327 -3.64 8.13 -8.42
CA HIS A 327 -5.04 7.87 -8.10
C HIS A 327 -5.74 7.17 -9.27
N SER A 328 -6.03 5.87 -9.09
CA SER A 328 -6.69 5.05 -10.13
C SER A 328 -8.03 5.63 -10.59
N LEU A 329 -8.76 6.32 -9.70
CA LEU A 329 -10.01 7.01 -10.01
C LEU A 329 -9.85 8.13 -11.06
N LEU A 330 -8.75 8.87 -10.98
CA LEU A 330 -8.42 10.01 -11.84
C LEU A 330 -7.67 9.61 -13.10
N ARG A 331 -7.32 8.33 -13.25
CA ARG A 331 -6.64 7.83 -14.44
C ARG A 331 -7.54 7.94 -15.68
N GLY A 332 -6.91 8.23 -16.83
CA GLY A 332 -7.59 8.36 -18.12
C GLY A 332 -8.28 9.70 -18.34
N LEU A 333 -8.14 10.66 -17.41
CA LEU A 333 -8.52 12.05 -17.63
C LEU A 333 -7.57 12.70 -18.66
N PRO A 334 -8.06 13.60 -19.52
CA PRO A 334 -7.23 14.26 -20.53
C PRO A 334 -6.16 15.15 -19.89
N ALA A 335 -6.52 15.90 -18.85
CA ALA A 335 -5.62 16.71 -18.04
C ALA A 335 -6.24 16.96 -16.66
N ILE A 336 -5.40 17.15 -15.65
CA ILE A 336 -5.77 17.74 -14.37
C ILE A 336 -5.14 19.12 -14.35
N GLN A 337 -5.97 20.16 -14.25
CA GLN A 337 -5.49 21.53 -14.38
C GLN A 337 -4.83 22.01 -13.08
N PRO A 338 -3.63 22.59 -13.15
CA PRO A 338 -3.01 23.21 -11.98
C PRO A 338 -3.70 24.52 -11.65
N LEU A 339 -4.08 24.68 -10.38
CA LEU A 339 -4.61 25.90 -9.80
C LEU A 339 -3.79 26.22 -8.55
N ASP A 340 -2.56 26.70 -8.76
CA ASP A 340 -1.66 27.08 -7.66
C ASP A 340 -2.34 28.13 -6.77
N ASN A 341 -2.46 27.86 -5.46
CA ASN A 341 -3.05 28.84 -4.55
C ASN A 341 -2.21 30.12 -4.53
N ALA A 342 -2.88 31.27 -4.42
CA ALA A 342 -2.21 32.57 -4.42
C ALA A 342 -1.96 33.05 -2.98
N THR A 343 -0.89 33.82 -2.80
CA THR A 343 -0.52 34.40 -1.51
C THR A 343 0.08 35.77 -1.76
N ARG A 344 -0.35 36.79 -1.01
CA ARG A 344 0.27 38.12 -1.06
C ARG A 344 1.66 38.04 -0.41
N PRO A 345 2.71 38.63 -1.01
CA PRO A 345 3.96 38.84 -0.29
C PRO A 345 3.67 39.70 0.96
N ALA A 346 4.33 39.42 2.08
CA ALA A 346 4.32 40.36 3.19
C ALA A 346 4.94 41.68 2.69
N GLU A 347 4.24 42.80 2.89
CA GLU A 347 4.40 44.07 2.16
C GLU A 347 5.80 44.74 2.25
N ASP A 348 6.74 44.20 3.04
CA ASP A 348 7.99 44.89 3.41
C ASP A 348 9.33 44.23 2.98
N PHE A 349 9.34 43.09 2.25
CA PHE A 349 10.57 42.27 2.17
C PHE A 349 11.26 42.14 0.81
N GLY A 350 10.61 42.46 -0.31
CA GLY A 350 11.17 42.25 -1.65
C GLY A 350 12.50 43.00 -1.92
N SER A 351 12.73 44.11 -1.21
CA SER A 351 13.88 45.01 -1.36
C SER A 351 14.89 44.94 -0.21
N SER A 352 14.64 44.15 0.84
CA SER A 352 15.49 44.15 2.04
C SER A 352 16.83 43.42 1.79
N GLY A 353 17.94 44.05 2.18
CA GLY A 353 19.28 43.45 2.15
C GLY A 353 19.41 42.30 3.16
N VAL A 354 20.42 41.44 2.98
CA VAL A 354 20.68 40.28 3.87
C VAL A 354 20.86 40.73 5.32
N ASP A 355 21.56 41.84 5.56
CA ASP A 355 21.85 42.34 6.91
C ASP A 355 20.57 42.73 7.66
N LYS A 356 19.60 43.34 6.97
CA LYS A 356 18.29 43.68 7.55
C LYS A 356 17.49 42.42 7.91
N LEU A 357 17.47 41.42 7.02
CA LEU A 357 16.82 40.13 7.31
C LEU A 357 17.45 39.43 8.51
N ARG A 358 18.79 39.53 8.65
CA ARG A 358 19.53 38.97 9.78
C ARG A 358 19.19 39.67 11.09
N ALA A 359 19.15 41.00 11.12
CA ALA A 359 18.76 41.77 12.29
C ALA A 359 17.32 41.44 12.75
N GLN A 360 16.37 41.42 11.82
CA GLN A 360 14.98 41.08 12.12
C GLN A 360 14.80 39.64 12.61
N ARG A 361 15.61 38.69 12.12
CA ARG A 361 15.61 37.32 12.65
C ARG A 361 16.13 37.28 14.08
N PHE A 362 17.16 38.06 14.40
CA PHE A 362 17.74 38.09 15.74
C PHE A 362 16.71 38.55 16.79
N GLU A 363 16.03 39.66 16.53
CA GLU A 363 14.96 40.17 17.40
C GLU A 363 13.81 39.17 17.55
N ALA A 364 13.35 38.62 16.42
CA ALA A 364 12.30 37.59 16.42
C ALA A 364 12.71 36.29 17.13
N LYS A 365 14.00 35.94 17.09
CA LYS A 365 14.54 34.73 17.75
C LYS A 365 14.46 34.86 19.26
N ALA A 366 14.90 35.99 19.82
CA ALA A 366 14.82 36.26 21.25
C ALA A 366 13.36 36.19 21.74
N ALA A 367 12.44 36.83 21.01
CA ALA A 367 11.01 36.76 21.33
C ALA A 367 10.45 35.32 21.25
N LEU A 368 10.87 34.53 20.26
CA LEU A 368 10.47 33.13 20.14
C LEU A 368 11.03 32.26 21.28
N GLN A 369 12.28 32.48 21.69
CA GLN A 369 12.91 31.75 22.79
C GLN A 369 12.19 32.03 24.11
N GLN A 370 11.91 33.31 24.39
CA GLN A 370 11.13 33.71 25.56
C GLN A 370 9.72 33.12 25.54
N TYR A 371 9.02 33.23 24.42
CA TYR A 371 7.66 32.72 24.27
C TYR A 371 7.56 31.19 24.47
N CYS A 372 8.56 30.45 23.99
CA CYS A 372 8.62 28.99 24.09
C CYS A 372 9.39 28.48 25.31
N ASN A 373 9.82 29.37 26.23
CA ASN A 373 10.66 29.02 27.38
C ASN A 373 11.90 28.20 27.00
N LEU A 374 12.59 28.64 25.95
CA LEU A 374 13.88 28.12 25.51
C LEU A 374 15.01 29.00 26.07
N ASP A 375 16.22 28.46 26.13
CA ASP A 375 17.41 29.22 26.50
C ASP A 375 17.62 30.35 25.49
N GLU A 376 17.82 31.58 25.98
CA GLU A 376 18.11 32.73 25.14
C GLU A 376 19.55 32.62 24.62
N ASP A 377 19.70 32.06 23.42
CA ASP A 377 20.96 31.90 22.72
C ASP A 377 20.89 32.59 21.34
N PRO A 378 21.68 33.66 21.11
CA PRO A 378 21.71 34.39 19.85
C PRO A 378 22.24 33.57 18.67
N ASP A 379 23.07 32.56 18.93
CA ASP A 379 23.70 31.71 17.91
C ASP A 379 22.91 30.40 17.70
N ALA A 380 21.93 30.11 18.55
CA ALA A 380 21.11 28.91 18.43
C ALA A 380 20.36 28.84 17.10
N LYS A 381 20.37 27.65 16.47
CA LYS A 381 19.63 27.31 15.26
C LYS A 381 18.29 26.66 15.61
N ILE A 382 17.24 27.48 15.67
CA ILE A 382 15.86 27.03 15.96
C ILE A 382 15.24 26.34 14.74
N LEU A 383 14.84 25.08 14.89
CA LEU A 383 14.10 24.29 13.90
C LEU A 383 12.63 24.23 14.32
N MET A 384 11.72 24.58 13.41
CA MET A 384 10.30 24.76 13.76
C MET A 384 9.37 23.90 12.89
N PHE A 385 8.39 23.26 13.53
CA PHE A 385 7.27 22.59 12.88
C PHE A 385 5.95 23.18 13.39
N VAL A 386 5.07 23.60 12.48
CA VAL A 386 3.72 24.09 12.80
C VAL A 386 2.72 23.40 11.88
N GLY A 387 1.78 22.64 12.46
CA GLY A 387 0.71 22.00 11.70
C GLY A 387 0.13 20.78 12.41
N ARG A 388 -0.90 20.17 11.81
CA ARG A 388 -1.54 18.95 12.35
C ARG A 388 -0.55 17.79 12.41
N TRP A 389 -0.56 17.06 13.52
CA TRP A 389 0.28 15.89 13.73
C TRP A 389 -0.43 14.67 13.18
N VAL A 390 -0.19 14.43 11.90
CA VAL A 390 -0.72 13.30 11.14
C VAL A 390 0.40 12.62 10.34
N LYS A 391 0.21 11.36 9.97
CA LYS A 391 1.09 10.57 9.11
C LYS A 391 1.45 11.31 7.83
N GLN A 392 0.47 11.98 7.21
CA GLN A 392 0.66 12.77 5.99
C GLN A 392 1.78 13.81 6.15
N LYS A 393 1.93 14.42 7.33
CA LYS A 393 2.92 15.47 7.63
C LYS A 393 4.26 14.94 8.11
N GLY A 394 4.42 13.61 8.24
CA GLY A 394 5.68 12.97 8.60
C GLY A 394 6.17 13.26 10.04
N VAL A 395 5.27 13.60 10.96
CA VAL A 395 5.61 14.00 12.34
C VAL A 395 6.31 12.87 13.13
N ASN A 396 6.00 11.62 12.81
CA ASN A 396 6.68 10.44 13.35
C ASN A 396 8.18 10.42 13.02
N PHE A 397 8.61 11.01 11.90
CA PHE A 397 10.03 11.14 11.57
C PHE A 397 10.70 12.25 12.39
N ILE A 398 10.00 13.37 12.61
CA ILE A 398 10.49 14.47 13.47
C ILE A 398 10.70 13.94 14.90
N ALA A 399 9.72 13.23 15.45
CA ALA A 399 9.80 12.67 16.80
C ALA A 399 10.99 11.71 16.97
N GLN A 400 11.23 10.83 15.98
CA GLN A 400 12.36 9.89 16.00
C GLN A 400 13.72 10.57 15.84
N LEU A 401 13.81 11.69 15.11
CA LEU A 401 15.07 12.41 14.88
C LEU A 401 15.39 13.45 15.93
N THR A 402 14.39 14.05 16.60
CA THR A 402 14.57 15.08 17.64
C THR A 402 15.69 14.74 18.65
N PRO A 403 15.68 13.59 19.33
CA PRO A 403 16.74 13.24 20.28
C PRO A 403 18.12 13.06 19.64
N VAL A 404 18.17 12.69 18.36
CA VAL A 404 19.42 12.54 17.60
C VAL A 404 19.97 13.92 17.21
N LEU A 405 19.10 14.81 16.73
CA LEU A 405 19.45 16.16 16.31
C LEU A 405 19.97 16.99 17.49
N LEU A 406 19.24 17.03 18.61
CA LEU A 406 19.64 17.81 19.79
C LEU A 406 20.97 17.37 20.41
N ARG A 407 21.29 16.07 20.34
CA ARG A 407 22.58 15.53 20.83
C ARG A 407 23.73 15.68 19.85
N SER A 408 23.46 15.66 18.54
CA SER A 408 24.51 15.79 17.51
C SER A 408 24.82 17.24 17.14
N HIS A 409 23.89 18.16 17.42
CA HIS A 409 24.01 19.59 17.18
C HIS A 409 23.71 20.35 18.48
N PRO A 410 24.72 20.65 19.31
CA PRO A 410 24.56 21.40 20.56
C PRO A 410 23.90 22.78 20.36
N GLU A 411 24.10 23.39 19.20
CA GLU A 411 23.56 24.71 18.82
C GLU A 411 22.08 24.70 18.43
N VAL A 412 21.44 23.52 18.32
CA VAL A 412 20.06 23.42 17.82
C VAL A 412 19.04 23.51 18.96
N GLN A 413 17.96 24.25 18.71
CA GLN A 413 16.72 24.23 19.49
C GLN A 413 15.57 23.80 18.59
N ILE A 414 14.53 23.15 19.14
CA ILE A 414 13.41 22.60 18.36
C ILE A 414 12.07 23.06 18.94
N VAL A 415 11.19 23.58 18.08
CA VAL A 415 9.83 24.02 18.40
C VAL A 415 8.82 23.24 17.58
N LEU A 416 7.95 22.45 18.23
CA LEU A 416 6.95 21.61 17.58
C LEU A 416 5.54 21.97 18.07
N VAL A 417 4.66 22.40 17.16
CA VAL A 417 3.33 22.92 17.50
C VAL A 417 2.24 22.29 16.62
N GLY A 418 1.19 21.77 17.25
CA GLY A 418 -0.08 21.43 16.61
C GLY A 418 -0.78 20.19 17.18
N PRO A 419 -2.08 19.99 16.87
CA PRO A 419 -2.90 18.92 17.45
C PRO A 419 -2.56 17.52 16.92
N SER A 420 -2.69 16.50 17.78
CA SER A 420 -2.56 15.08 17.45
C SER A 420 -3.87 14.46 16.97
N ASP A 421 -4.00 14.33 15.64
CA ASP A 421 -5.26 13.90 15.00
C ASP A 421 -5.27 12.41 14.60
N ASP A 422 -4.11 11.76 14.44
CA ASP A 422 -4.04 10.33 14.07
C ASP A 422 -3.10 9.50 14.96
N ALA A 423 -3.02 8.19 14.68
CA ALA A 423 -2.18 7.26 15.44
C ALA A 423 -0.67 7.59 15.35
N CYS A 424 -0.22 8.16 14.23
CA CYS A 424 1.17 8.60 14.07
C CYS A 424 1.44 9.89 14.87
N GLY A 425 0.47 10.80 14.96
CA GLY A 425 0.53 11.98 15.82
C GLY A 425 0.60 11.63 17.29
N THR A 426 -0.27 10.72 17.74
CA THR A 426 -0.23 10.19 19.12
C THR A 426 1.11 9.51 19.41
N TYR A 427 1.62 8.69 18.49
CA TYR A 427 2.96 8.11 18.64
C TYR A 427 4.07 9.14 18.78
N ALA A 428 4.04 10.20 17.97
CA ALA A 428 5.01 11.29 18.05
C ALA A 428 4.95 12.00 19.40
N GLN A 429 3.74 12.26 19.92
CA GLN A 429 3.52 12.85 21.24
C GLN A 429 4.13 11.98 22.35
N GLU A 430 3.84 10.69 22.36
CA GLU A 430 4.38 9.74 23.35
C GLU A 430 5.91 9.60 23.28
N LEU A 431 6.53 9.89 22.14
CA LEU A 431 7.99 9.93 22.01
C LEU A 431 8.61 11.24 22.46
N LEU A 432 7.93 12.38 22.23
CA LEU A 432 8.48 13.72 22.42
C LEU A 432 8.27 14.27 23.82
N VAL A 433 7.09 14.07 24.42
CA VAL A 433 6.75 14.60 25.75
C VAL A 433 7.75 14.16 26.82
N PRO A 434 8.19 12.88 26.89
CA PRO A 434 9.18 12.45 27.87
C PRO A 434 10.58 13.04 27.66
N LEU A 435 10.87 13.64 26.49
CA LEU A 435 12.16 14.25 26.18
C LEU A 435 12.25 15.72 26.62
N ILE A 436 11.12 16.36 26.95
CA ILE A 436 11.09 17.78 27.36
C ILE A 436 11.99 18.02 28.57
N PRO A 437 11.95 17.21 29.66
CA PRO A 437 12.84 17.42 30.81
C PRO A 437 14.32 17.15 30.47
N GLU A 438 14.60 16.18 29.58
CA GLU A 438 15.98 15.85 29.17
C GLU A 438 16.62 16.99 28.37
N PHE A 439 15.84 17.70 27.56
CA PHE A 439 16.28 18.81 26.72
C PHE A 439 15.61 20.13 27.11
N ALA A 440 15.43 20.37 28.41
CA ALA A 440 14.93 21.63 28.94
C ALA A 440 15.76 22.81 28.38
N GLY A 441 15.10 23.91 28.03
CA GLY A 441 15.74 25.06 27.36
C GLY A 441 16.02 24.87 25.86
N ARG A 442 15.88 23.64 25.32
CA ARG A 442 16.20 23.36 23.89
C ARG A 442 15.09 22.67 23.11
N LEU A 443 14.03 22.18 23.78
CA LEU A 443 12.90 21.50 23.15
C LEU A 443 11.58 22.06 23.67
N PHE A 444 10.77 22.61 22.76
CA PHE A 444 9.38 23.01 23.01
C PHE A 444 8.41 22.14 22.22
N VAL A 445 7.41 21.60 22.91
CA VAL A 445 6.39 20.72 22.32
C VAL A 445 5.00 21.15 22.80
N CYS A 446 4.16 21.59 21.88
CA CYS A 446 2.75 21.89 22.11
C CYS A 446 1.88 21.00 21.21
N THR A 447 1.17 20.05 21.81
CA THR A 447 0.28 19.12 21.07
C THR A 447 -1.16 19.64 20.95
N GLN A 448 -1.36 20.93 21.16
CA GLN A 448 -2.64 21.61 21.01
C GLN A 448 -2.57 22.58 19.84
N PHE A 449 -3.73 23.05 19.38
CA PHE A 449 -3.74 24.17 18.45
C PHE A 449 -3.20 25.41 19.17
N MET A 450 -2.12 25.98 18.63
CA MET A 450 -1.54 27.23 19.08
C MET A 450 -1.21 28.03 17.82
N GLU A 451 -1.75 29.23 17.75
CA GLU A 451 -1.43 30.16 16.67
C GLU A 451 -0.02 30.69 16.89
N MET A 452 0.83 30.59 15.84
CA MET A 452 2.18 31.13 15.85
C MET A 452 2.23 32.40 14.99
N PRO A 453 2.30 33.59 15.61
CA PRO A 453 2.40 34.87 14.89
C PRO A 453 3.56 34.90 13.90
N ALA A 454 3.44 35.76 12.88
CA ALA A 454 4.47 35.90 11.86
C ALA A 454 5.80 36.42 12.45
N GLU A 455 5.76 37.27 13.49
CA GLU A 455 6.98 37.73 14.16
C GLU A 455 7.73 36.56 14.81
N LEU A 456 7.04 35.67 15.52
CA LEU A 456 7.69 34.52 16.16
C LEU A 456 8.24 33.52 15.14
N ARG A 457 7.49 33.24 14.06
CA ARG A 457 7.93 32.33 12.99
C ARG A 457 9.22 32.79 12.32
N ARG A 458 9.45 34.10 12.22
CA ARG A 458 10.69 34.69 11.67
C ARG A 458 11.93 34.34 12.48
N GLY A 459 11.80 34.07 13.78
CA GLY A 459 12.88 33.65 14.66
C GLY A 459 13.45 32.26 14.34
N ALA A 460 12.72 31.46 13.56
CA ALA A 460 13.17 30.14 13.13
C ALA A 460 14.30 30.22 12.07
N HIS A 461 15.17 29.20 12.07
CA HIS A 461 16.23 29.05 11.07
C HIS A 461 15.81 28.13 9.93
N LEU A 462 15.08 27.05 10.25
CA LEU A 462 14.53 26.13 9.26
C LEU A 462 13.11 25.73 9.65
N CYS A 463 12.24 25.63 8.66
CA CYS A 463 10.92 25.05 8.79
C CYS A 463 10.95 23.56 8.42
N PHE A 464 10.46 22.69 9.30
CA PHE A 464 10.29 21.26 9.02
C PHE A 464 9.06 21.00 8.16
N THR A 465 9.28 20.35 7.01
CA THR A 465 8.21 19.88 6.11
C THR A 465 8.48 18.46 5.58
N PRO A 466 8.64 17.44 6.46
CA PRO A 466 8.93 16.07 6.04
C PRO A 466 7.69 15.30 5.55
N SER A 467 6.70 16.02 5.00
CA SER A 467 5.42 15.46 4.55
C SER A 467 5.63 14.28 3.58
N ILE A 468 4.80 13.24 3.74
CA ILE A 468 4.74 12.06 2.84
C ILE A 468 3.82 12.36 1.64
N SER A 469 2.87 13.28 1.83
CA SER A 469 1.97 13.81 0.82
C SER A 469 1.66 15.27 1.19
N GLU A 470 1.83 16.21 0.27
CA GLU A 470 1.57 17.63 0.51
C GLU A 470 0.98 18.28 -0.76
N PRO A 471 -0.34 18.51 -0.82
CA PRO A 471 -0.99 19.04 -2.02
C PRO A 471 -0.45 20.40 -2.48
N PHE A 472 -0.39 21.37 -1.56
CA PHE A 472 0.15 22.71 -1.83
C PHE A 472 1.34 23.03 -0.93
N GLY A 473 1.24 22.86 0.38
CA GLY A 473 2.19 23.46 1.34
C GLY A 473 1.93 24.95 1.46
N TYR A 474 1.20 25.36 2.50
CA TYR A 474 1.09 26.77 2.88
C TYR A 474 2.20 27.17 3.86
N VAL A 475 2.59 26.25 4.73
CA VAL A 475 3.56 26.51 5.79
C VAL A 475 4.94 26.82 5.20
N ASP A 476 5.40 26.11 4.16
CA ASP A 476 6.65 26.43 3.47
C ASP A 476 6.62 27.81 2.79
N VAL A 477 5.48 28.20 2.20
CA VAL A 477 5.31 29.55 1.61
C VAL A 477 5.37 30.62 2.69
N GLU A 478 4.61 30.46 3.77
CA GLU A 478 4.55 31.45 4.85
C GLU A 478 5.91 31.62 5.55
N PHE A 479 6.63 30.52 5.83
CA PHE A 479 7.97 30.60 6.40
C PHE A 479 8.98 31.18 5.39
N GLY A 480 8.92 30.79 4.12
CA GLY A 480 9.82 31.29 3.09
C GLY A 480 9.67 32.80 2.85
N LEU A 481 8.43 33.32 2.88
CA LEU A 481 8.17 34.77 2.80
C LEU A 481 8.75 35.54 4.01
N LEU A 482 8.92 34.88 5.15
CA LEU A 482 9.61 35.41 6.34
C LEU A 482 11.13 35.17 6.31
N ALA A 483 11.67 34.85 5.13
CA ALA A 483 13.07 34.50 4.91
C ALA A 483 13.54 33.21 5.61
N VAL A 484 12.63 32.31 6.02
CA VAL A 484 12.96 31.05 6.69
C VAL A 484 12.88 29.89 5.69
N PRO A 485 14.01 29.32 5.21
CA PRO A 485 13.98 28.22 4.26
C PRO A 485 13.39 26.93 4.86
N SER A 486 12.79 26.10 4.01
CA SER A 486 12.23 24.82 4.43
C SER A 486 13.21 23.67 4.25
N VAL A 487 13.09 22.65 5.11
CA VAL A 487 13.78 21.36 4.97
C VAL A 487 12.77 20.22 5.04
N GLY A 488 12.73 19.39 4.00
CA GLY A 488 11.63 18.43 3.87
C GLY A 488 11.72 17.48 2.69
N CYS A 489 10.58 16.87 2.35
CA CYS A 489 10.46 16.05 1.15
C CYS A 489 10.01 16.91 -0.03
N ALA A 490 10.56 16.66 -1.22
CA ALA A 490 9.95 17.18 -2.45
C ALA A 490 8.74 16.28 -2.77
N VAL A 491 7.53 16.72 -2.46
CA VAL A 491 6.27 16.00 -2.77
C VAL A 491 5.14 17.01 -2.93
N GLY A 492 4.26 16.77 -3.90
CA GLY A 492 3.19 17.68 -4.30
C GLY A 492 3.70 19.13 -4.42
N GLY A 493 3.10 20.05 -3.68
CA GLY A 493 3.46 21.47 -3.74
C GLY A 493 4.78 21.85 -3.04
N LEU A 494 5.44 20.95 -2.30
CA LEU A 494 6.75 21.24 -1.69
C LEU A 494 7.86 21.27 -2.74
N GLY A 495 8.82 22.18 -2.55
CA GLY A 495 9.95 22.38 -3.48
C GLY A 495 9.78 23.58 -4.41
N LYS A 496 8.64 24.27 -4.37
CA LYS A 496 8.41 25.57 -5.04
C LYS A 496 9.11 26.73 -4.32
N MET A 497 9.29 26.60 -3.00
CA MET A 497 10.00 27.58 -2.16
C MET A 497 11.47 27.19 -2.02
N PRO A 498 12.40 28.17 -1.96
CA PRO A 498 13.80 27.89 -1.67
C PRO A 498 14.00 27.10 -0.37
N GLY A 499 14.88 26.11 -0.41
CA GLY A 499 15.05 25.15 0.69
C GLY A 499 15.86 23.92 0.30
N VAL A 500 15.99 23.00 1.27
CA VAL A 500 16.70 21.72 1.11
C VAL A 500 15.68 20.58 1.16
N TYR A 501 15.49 19.92 0.02
CA TYR A 501 14.51 18.85 -0.09
C TYR A 501 15.18 17.53 -0.42
N PHE A 502 14.77 16.44 0.21
CA PHE A 502 15.19 15.11 -0.23
C PHE A 502 14.14 14.52 -1.18
N ARG A 503 14.60 13.67 -2.11
CA ARG A 503 13.69 12.91 -2.97
C ARG A 503 13.32 11.59 -2.32
N GLN A 504 12.03 11.29 -2.31
CA GLN A 504 11.51 10.00 -1.87
C GLN A 504 11.82 8.94 -2.94
N GLN A 505 12.89 8.17 -2.73
CA GLN A 505 13.21 7.02 -3.60
C GLN A 505 12.27 5.82 -3.37
N ASN A 506 11.76 5.71 -2.14
CA ASN A 506 10.89 4.64 -1.71
C ASN A 506 9.93 5.17 -0.65
N SER A 507 8.65 5.34 -1.00
CA SER A 507 7.62 5.81 -0.09
C SER A 507 7.28 4.83 1.02
N ASP A 508 7.49 3.54 0.76
CA ASP A 508 7.07 2.46 1.64
C ASP A 508 8.12 2.16 2.73
N SER A 509 9.27 2.83 2.71
CA SER A 509 10.34 2.60 3.68
C SER A 509 10.54 3.79 4.61
N ASN A 510 9.87 3.74 5.76
CA ASN A 510 10.04 4.71 6.85
C ASN A 510 11.51 4.87 7.26
N ALA A 511 12.27 3.77 7.28
CA ALA A 511 13.70 3.80 7.60
C ALA A 511 14.55 4.57 6.57
N MET A 512 14.14 4.61 5.30
CA MET A 512 14.82 5.42 4.28
C MET A 512 14.38 6.88 4.36
N LEU A 513 13.09 7.14 4.56
CA LEU A 513 12.57 8.49 4.75
C LEU A 513 13.23 9.18 5.94
N LEU A 514 13.31 8.49 7.08
CA LEU A 514 14.00 8.96 8.27
C LEU A 514 15.47 9.31 8.00
N LYS A 515 16.21 8.46 7.27
CA LYS A 515 17.61 8.73 6.89
C LYS A 515 17.73 9.90 5.94
N SER A 516 16.85 9.97 4.94
CA SER A 516 16.88 11.02 3.92
C SER A 516 16.55 12.37 4.53
N PHE A 517 15.59 12.40 5.46
CA PHE A 517 15.25 13.58 6.23
C PHE A 517 16.41 14.02 7.13
N PHE A 518 17.04 13.10 7.87
CA PHE A 518 18.25 13.43 8.63
C PHE A 518 19.37 13.99 7.75
N CYS A 519 19.60 13.42 6.56
CA CYS A 519 20.59 13.96 5.61
C CYS A 519 20.25 15.38 5.18
N ALA A 520 18.98 15.67 4.91
CA ALA A 520 18.52 16.98 4.51
C ALA A 520 18.74 18.00 5.63
N VAL A 521 18.43 17.65 6.89
CA VAL A 521 18.63 18.51 8.06
C VAL A 521 20.11 18.74 8.34
N ASP A 522 20.94 17.69 8.41
CA ASP A 522 22.40 17.79 8.62
C ASP A 522 23.06 18.64 7.51
N PHE A 523 22.62 18.45 6.26
CA PHE A 523 23.11 19.26 5.13
C PHE A 523 22.68 20.72 5.24
N ALA A 524 21.41 20.98 5.57
CA ALA A 524 20.88 22.34 5.72
C ALA A 524 21.57 23.11 6.86
N LEU A 525 21.83 22.45 7.99
CA LEU A 525 22.55 23.01 9.14
C LEU A 525 24.02 23.31 8.84
N SER A 526 24.61 22.59 7.87
CA SER A 526 26.02 22.70 7.46
C SER A 526 26.22 23.61 6.23
N LEU A 527 25.18 24.29 5.75
CA LEU A 527 25.31 25.22 4.63
C LEU A 527 26.20 26.41 5.03
N PRO A 528 27.08 26.89 4.13
CA PRO A 528 27.78 28.15 4.35
C PRO A 528 26.77 29.29 4.54
N ASP A 529 27.05 30.20 5.49
CA ASP A 529 26.18 31.35 5.80
C ASP A 529 25.75 32.13 4.56
N ARG A 530 26.69 32.35 3.63
CA ARG A 530 26.41 33.03 2.35
C ARG A 530 25.32 32.31 1.55
N ASP A 531 25.45 30.99 1.36
CA ASP A 531 24.50 30.19 0.58
C ASP A 531 23.13 30.15 1.26
N TYR A 532 23.11 30.03 2.59
CA TYR A 532 21.89 30.02 3.39
C TYR A 532 21.13 31.36 3.30
N TRP A 533 21.81 32.48 3.49
CA TRP A 533 21.19 33.81 3.46
C TRP A 533 20.77 34.24 2.05
N GLU A 534 21.51 33.82 1.02
CA GLU A 534 21.09 34.00 -0.37
C GLU A 534 19.79 33.24 -0.65
N MET A 535 19.70 31.99 -0.20
CA MET A 535 18.48 31.17 -0.30
C MET A 535 17.31 31.80 0.49
N ALA A 536 17.54 32.27 1.71
CA ALA A 536 16.57 32.97 2.54
C ALA A 536 16.05 34.26 1.89
N LYS A 537 16.96 35.07 1.32
CA LYS A 537 16.61 36.30 0.58
C LYS A 537 15.80 35.99 -0.68
N ASN A 538 16.16 34.94 -1.41
CA ASN A 538 15.40 34.55 -2.60
C ASN A 538 14.01 34.02 -2.25
N ALA A 539 13.83 33.41 -1.07
CA ALA A 539 12.53 32.95 -0.60
C ALA A 539 11.53 34.10 -0.40
N THR A 540 11.99 35.28 0.04
CA THR A 540 11.11 36.47 0.20
C THR A 540 10.64 37.05 -1.13
N ARG A 541 11.28 36.68 -2.25
CA ARG A 541 10.95 37.10 -3.61
C ARG A 541 9.98 36.15 -4.31
N ALA A 542 9.59 35.05 -3.67
CA ALA A 542 8.61 34.13 -4.22
C ALA A 542 7.29 34.87 -4.43
N THR A 543 6.71 34.73 -5.62
CA THR A 543 5.43 35.36 -5.96
C THR A 543 4.43 34.28 -6.33
N PHE A 544 3.24 34.38 -5.73
CA PHE A 544 2.07 33.58 -6.07
C PHE A 544 0.94 34.55 -6.42
N PRO A 545 0.96 35.16 -7.63
CA PRO A 545 0.08 36.26 -7.99
C PRO A 545 -1.38 35.83 -8.09
N PHE A 546 -2.28 36.70 -7.63
CA PHE A 546 -3.73 36.47 -7.75
C PHE A 546 -4.19 36.53 -9.21
N ASP A 547 -3.56 37.36 -10.05
CA ASP A 547 -3.90 37.44 -11.48
C ASP A 547 -3.70 36.10 -12.19
N THR A 548 -2.57 35.44 -11.96
CA THR A 548 -2.30 34.10 -12.52
C THR A 548 -3.29 33.05 -12.02
N TRP A 549 -3.63 33.08 -10.73
CA TRP A 549 -4.66 32.19 -10.18
C TRP A 549 -6.03 32.44 -10.83
N ARG A 550 -6.40 33.72 -11.00
CA ARG A 550 -7.67 34.14 -11.61
C ARG A 550 -7.75 33.73 -13.08
N GLU A 551 -6.69 33.92 -13.85
CA GLU A 551 -6.58 33.48 -15.25
C GLU A 551 -6.71 31.96 -15.36
N ASN A 552 -6.01 31.20 -14.52
CA ASN A 552 -6.10 29.74 -14.48
C ASN A 552 -7.50 29.27 -14.07
N LEU A 553 -8.18 29.97 -13.16
CA LEU A 553 -9.55 29.67 -12.76
C LEU A 553 -10.54 29.94 -13.90
N LEU A 554 -10.41 31.07 -14.60
CA LEU A 554 -11.23 31.41 -15.77
C LEU A 554 -11.04 30.39 -16.90
N GLU A 555 -9.80 29.96 -17.14
CA GLU A 555 -9.52 28.88 -18.08
C GLU A 555 -10.21 27.57 -17.67
N ALA A 556 -10.18 27.22 -16.37
CA ALA A 556 -10.86 26.02 -15.89
C ALA A 556 -12.38 26.09 -16.10
N TYR A 557 -12.97 27.26 -15.85
CA TYR A 557 -14.38 27.52 -16.12
C TYR A 557 -14.70 27.43 -17.63
N TRP A 558 -13.85 28.00 -18.49
CA TRP A 558 -13.99 27.91 -19.93
C TRP A 558 -13.88 26.47 -20.45
N GLN A 559 -12.90 25.69 -19.99
CA GLN A 559 -12.75 24.28 -20.40
C GLN A 559 -13.94 23.42 -20.00
N ALA A 560 -14.46 23.62 -18.79
CA ALA A 560 -15.63 22.91 -18.29
C ALA A 560 -16.88 23.26 -19.10
N THR A 561 -17.17 24.56 -19.27
CA THR A 561 -18.35 25.04 -20.02
C THR A 561 -18.29 24.69 -21.51
N SER A 562 -17.15 24.83 -22.16
CA SER A 562 -16.98 24.52 -23.60
C SER A 562 -17.04 23.02 -23.91
N SER A 563 -16.60 22.17 -22.97
CA SER A 563 -16.67 20.71 -23.13
C SER A 563 -17.99 20.12 -22.66
N PHE A 564 -18.81 20.90 -21.94
CA PHE A 564 -20.07 20.45 -21.38
C PHE A 564 -21.07 20.13 -22.49
N LYS A 565 -21.54 18.90 -22.47
CA LYS A 565 -22.65 18.44 -23.29
C LYS A 565 -23.81 18.10 -22.36
N PRO A 566 -24.89 18.88 -22.37
CA PRO A 566 -26.08 18.53 -21.61
C PRO A 566 -26.54 17.14 -22.06
N ARG A 567 -27.11 16.37 -21.13
CA ARG A 567 -27.68 15.07 -21.48
C ARG A 567 -28.80 15.28 -22.50
N ASP A 568 -28.54 14.92 -23.75
CA ASP A 568 -29.61 14.65 -24.73
C ASP A 568 -30.57 13.68 -24.04
N GLY A 569 -31.86 14.01 -23.93
CA GLY A 569 -32.86 13.27 -23.14
C GLY A 569 -33.07 11.78 -23.50
N LYS A 570 -32.14 11.15 -24.23
CA LYS A 570 -32.05 9.71 -24.48
C LYS A 570 -31.11 9.03 -23.47
N PRO A 571 -31.61 8.05 -22.70
CA PRO A 571 -30.83 7.35 -21.68
C PRO A 571 -29.76 6.46 -22.31
N ARG A 572 -28.50 6.58 -21.87
CA ARG A 572 -27.44 5.62 -22.24
C ARG A 572 -27.51 4.31 -21.40
N THR A 573 -28.74 3.86 -21.06
CA THR A 573 -29.17 2.69 -20.24
C THR A 573 -29.23 2.87 -18.71
N LEU A 574 -30.20 2.32 -17.94
CA LEU A 574 -31.58 1.84 -18.20
C LEU A 574 -32.41 2.24 -16.95
N SER A 575 -33.35 3.18 -17.09
CA SER A 575 -34.31 3.70 -16.08
C SER A 575 -33.80 4.69 -15.01
N ASP A 576 -33.20 5.77 -15.49
CA ASP A 576 -33.52 7.17 -15.16
C ASP A 576 -33.64 7.59 -13.68
N THR A 577 -32.70 8.43 -13.30
CA THR A 577 -32.56 9.25 -12.10
C THR A 577 -33.87 9.83 -11.54
N TRP A 578 -34.03 9.68 -10.22
CA TRP A 578 -35.04 10.29 -9.32
C TRP A 578 -36.50 10.23 -9.80
N ASP A 579 -37.23 9.21 -9.33
CA ASP A 579 -38.68 9.33 -9.12
C ASP A 579 -38.90 9.39 -7.60
N GLY A 580 -39.37 10.54 -7.11
CA GLY A 580 -39.59 10.77 -5.68
C GLY A 580 -40.67 9.87 -5.06
N HIS A 581 -41.54 9.27 -5.88
CA HIS A 581 -42.63 8.40 -5.45
C HIS A 581 -42.32 6.90 -5.62
N ASP A 582 -41.62 6.50 -6.68
CA ASP A 582 -41.39 5.08 -6.99
C ASP A 582 -40.22 4.48 -6.20
N SER A 583 -39.24 5.25 -5.72
CA SER A 583 -38.13 4.68 -4.95
C SER A 583 -38.61 4.09 -3.62
N VAL A 584 -39.50 4.77 -2.90
CA VAL A 584 -40.07 4.31 -1.63
C VAL A 584 -41.04 3.14 -1.85
N GLU A 585 -41.87 3.17 -2.90
CA GLU A 585 -42.82 2.10 -3.25
C GLU A 585 -42.10 0.86 -3.85
N ALA A 586 -41.10 1.04 -4.69
CA ALA A 586 -40.24 -0.03 -5.21
C ALA A 586 -39.38 -0.63 -4.10
N VAL A 587 -38.91 0.18 -3.14
CA VAL A 587 -38.20 -0.32 -1.96
C VAL A 587 -39.18 -1.01 -1.01
N ARG A 588 -40.40 -0.51 -0.76
CA ARG A 588 -41.45 -1.19 0.03
C ARG A 588 -41.88 -2.53 -0.59
N SER A 589 -42.13 -2.58 -1.91
CA SER A 589 -42.48 -3.82 -2.62
C SER A 589 -41.31 -4.81 -2.74
N THR A 590 -40.07 -4.33 -2.64
CA THR A 590 -38.86 -5.17 -2.60
C THR A 590 -38.46 -5.58 -1.17
N ILE A 591 -38.86 -4.82 -0.15
CA ILE A 591 -38.79 -5.14 1.28
C ILE A 591 -39.94 -6.07 1.68
N ALA A 592 -41.05 -6.08 0.94
CA ALA A 592 -42.14 -7.02 1.15
C ALA A 592 -41.59 -8.47 1.13
N PRO A 593 -41.96 -9.31 2.11
CA PRO A 593 -41.43 -10.66 2.23
C PRO A 593 -41.76 -11.48 0.97
N ARG A 594 -40.73 -11.84 0.18
CA ARG A 594 -40.89 -12.74 -0.97
C ARG A 594 -41.13 -14.17 -0.47
N ARG A 595 -42.05 -14.90 -1.11
CA ARG A 595 -42.41 -16.29 -0.77
C ARG A 595 -41.17 -17.18 -0.60
N ASN A 596 -41.12 -17.88 0.52
CA ASN A 596 -40.06 -18.80 0.91
C ASN A 596 -39.92 -19.98 -0.08
N SER A 597 -38.80 -20.07 -0.80
CA SER A 597 -38.42 -21.30 -1.50
C SER A 597 -37.58 -22.21 -0.58
N ALA A 598 -37.76 -23.53 -0.71
CA ALA A 598 -37.11 -24.52 0.15
C ALA A 598 -35.57 -24.40 0.15
N TRP A 599 -34.96 -24.03 -0.97
CA TRP A 599 -33.52 -23.87 -1.13
C TRP A 599 -32.90 -22.69 -0.35
N ARG A 600 -33.70 -21.69 0.10
CA ARG A 600 -33.17 -20.55 0.89
C ARG A 600 -33.05 -20.80 2.39
N ARG A 601 -33.75 -21.81 2.93
CA ARG A 601 -33.75 -22.12 4.38
C ARG A 601 -32.38 -22.58 4.91
N MET A 602 -31.47 -22.99 4.03
CA MET A 602 -30.19 -23.59 4.42
C MET A 602 -29.03 -22.60 4.61
N SER A 603 -29.24 -21.30 4.43
CA SER A 603 -28.18 -20.31 4.57
C SER A 603 -28.42 -19.38 5.75
N SER A 604 -27.46 -19.27 6.68
CA SER A 604 -27.42 -18.26 7.75
C SER A 604 -27.58 -16.82 7.20
N ALA A 605 -27.18 -16.64 5.93
CA ALA A 605 -27.42 -15.49 5.08
C ALA A 605 -28.87 -15.01 4.99
N ALA A 606 -29.82 -15.95 4.81
CA ALA A 606 -31.23 -15.63 4.64
C ALA A 606 -31.83 -15.11 5.95
N ILE A 607 -31.41 -15.67 7.08
CA ILE A 607 -31.83 -15.25 8.43
C ILE A 607 -31.27 -13.86 8.76
N VAL A 608 -30.01 -13.57 8.42
CA VAL A 608 -29.40 -12.24 8.61
C VAL A 608 -30.05 -11.19 7.70
N ALA A 609 -30.35 -11.52 6.44
CA ALA A 609 -31.08 -10.64 5.54
C ALA A 609 -32.51 -10.35 6.02
N GLN A 610 -33.15 -11.31 6.69
CA GLN A 610 -34.45 -11.15 7.36
C GLN A 610 -34.35 -10.34 8.66
N GLN A 611 -33.27 -10.49 9.42
CA GLN A 611 -33.01 -9.70 10.64
C GLN A 611 -32.65 -8.25 10.33
N MET A 612 -31.98 -7.98 9.21
CA MET A 612 -31.70 -6.62 8.73
C MET A 612 -32.95 -5.90 8.19
N GLN A 613 -34.09 -6.59 8.00
CA GLN A 613 -35.37 -5.94 7.67
C GLN A 613 -36.02 -5.26 8.88
N VAL A 614 -35.47 -5.38 10.11
CA VAL A 614 -36.19 -4.99 11.35
C VAL A 614 -35.46 -3.97 12.24
N LEU A 615 -34.29 -3.45 11.89
CA LEU A 615 -33.54 -2.62 12.86
C LEU A 615 -33.51 -1.13 12.45
N ASP A 616 -34.24 -0.31 13.22
CA ASP A 616 -33.76 1.03 13.61
C ASP A 616 -32.35 0.83 14.19
N VAL A 617 -31.35 0.96 13.32
CA VAL A 617 -29.96 0.98 13.73
C VAL A 617 -29.77 2.31 14.45
N ASP A 618 -29.37 2.25 15.72
CA ASP A 618 -29.02 3.41 16.52
C ASP A 618 -28.10 4.36 15.72
N ASP A 619 -28.37 5.66 15.77
CA ASP A 619 -27.58 6.69 15.10
C ASP A 619 -26.08 6.64 15.45
N ALA A 620 -25.77 6.14 16.65
CA ALA A 620 -24.41 5.95 17.12
C ALA A 620 -23.71 4.70 16.54
N ALA A 621 -24.46 3.75 15.97
CA ALA A 621 -23.91 2.49 15.46
C ALA A 621 -23.21 2.67 14.10
N GLU A 622 -22.12 1.92 13.92
CA GLU A 622 -21.40 1.83 12.65
C GLU A 622 -22.26 1.05 11.64
N PHE A 623 -22.69 1.73 10.58
CA PHE A 623 -23.47 1.10 9.50
C PHE A 623 -22.54 0.43 8.48
N LEU A 624 -21.45 1.11 8.14
CA LEU A 624 -20.34 0.49 7.42
C LEU A 624 -19.28 0.11 8.45
N SER A 625 -18.60 -1.03 8.33
CA SER A 625 -17.46 -1.27 9.23
C SER A 625 -16.36 -0.21 8.97
N GLN A 626 -15.49 0.07 9.95
CA GLN A 626 -14.21 0.76 9.76
C GLN A 626 -13.04 -0.22 10.01
N SER A 627 -11.86 0.04 9.45
CA SER A 627 -10.63 -0.36 10.13
C SER A 627 -10.64 0.29 11.53
N VAL A 628 -10.14 -0.40 12.56
CA VAL A 628 -10.24 -0.04 14.01
C VAL A 628 -10.48 1.45 14.29
N ASN A 629 -11.53 1.77 15.07
CA ASN A 629 -11.86 3.14 15.49
C ASN A 629 -10.61 3.92 15.95
N GLU A 630 -10.36 5.10 15.36
CA GLU A 630 -9.14 5.89 15.60
C GLU A 630 -8.92 6.24 17.07
N ARG A 631 -9.98 6.62 17.80
CA ARG A 631 -9.87 6.91 19.25
C ARG A 631 -9.42 5.68 20.03
N ARG A 632 -9.92 4.51 19.64
CA ARG A 632 -9.54 3.23 20.24
C ARG A 632 -8.10 2.85 19.88
N ILE A 633 -7.67 3.11 18.64
CA ILE A 633 -6.26 2.97 18.25
C ILE A 633 -5.39 3.85 19.15
N HIS A 634 -5.77 5.12 19.37
CA HIS A 634 -4.99 6.05 20.19
C HIS A 634 -4.83 5.56 21.63
N GLU A 635 -5.92 5.11 22.27
CA GLU A 635 -5.89 4.54 23.62
C GLU A 635 -4.92 3.35 23.70
N ILE A 636 -5.08 2.36 22.82
CA ILE A 636 -4.24 1.16 22.81
C ILE A 636 -2.80 1.51 22.46
N MET A 637 -2.58 2.51 21.61
CA MET A 637 -1.25 3.02 21.29
C MET A 637 -0.56 3.55 22.55
N ARG A 638 -1.25 4.39 23.33
CA ARG A 638 -0.72 4.91 24.60
C ARG A 638 -0.47 3.79 25.59
N GLU A 639 -1.43 2.88 25.78
CA GLU A 639 -1.27 1.72 26.66
C GLU A 639 -0.09 0.82 26.25
N SER A 640 0.08 0.54 24.96
CA SER A 640 1.17 -0.30 24.46
C SER A 640 2.54 0.36 24.60
N MET A 641 2.59 1.70 24.45
CA MET A 641 3.81 2.49 24.66
C MET A 641 4.16 2.62 26.16
N ALA A 642 3.16 2.75 27.03
CA ALA A 642 3.31 2.79 28.49
C ALA A 642 3.63 1.39 29.08
N GLY A 643 3.06 0.33 28.52
CA GLY A 643 2.95 -1.00 29.12
C GLY A 643 4.11 -1.99 28.89
N LYS A 644 5.24 -1.60 28.29
CA LYS A 644 6.35 -2.55 28.02
C LYS A 644 7.67 -2.15 28.67
N ARG A 645 8.05 -2.89 29.72
CA ARG A 645 9.45 -3.04 30.20
C ARG A 645 10.36 -3.47 29.04
N GLY A 646 11.08 -2.53 28.43
CA GLY A 646 12.35 -2.77 27.73
C GLY A 646 12.37 -2.98 26.20
N ARG A 647 11.25 -3.01 25.48
CA ARG A 647 11.26 -2.99 23.99
C ARG A 647 10.28 -1.96 23.44
N ARG A 648 10.75 -0.72 23.25
CA ARG A 648 10.05 0.29 22.43
C ARG A 648 9.90 -0.24 21.01
N GLU A 649 8.69 -0.19 20.48
CA GLU A 649 8.45 -0.53 19.08
C GLU A 649 9.07 0.55 18.18
N ARG A 650 9.77 0.12 17.12
CA ARG A 650 10.65 1.01 16.34
C ARG A 650 9.90 1.89 15.35
N ASP A 651 8.63 1.63 15.08
CA ASP A 651 7.88 2.31 14.02
C ASP A 651 6.38 2.36 14.32
N ALA A 652 5.75 3.49 14.03
CA ALA A 652 4.33 3.74 14.24
C ALA A 652 3.45 2.78 13.43
N GLU A 653 3.82 2.49 12.19
CA GLU A 653 3.05 1.58 11.31
C GLU A 653 3.08 0.14 11.80
N THR A 654 4.21 -0.30 12.35
CA THR A 654 4.34 -1.66 12.90
C THR A 654 3.49 -1.83 14.15
N LEU A 655 3.41 -0.78 14.97
CA LEU A 655 2.57 -0.77 16.16
C LEU A 655 1.08 -0.65 15.77
N GLN A 656 0.72 0.24 14.85
CA GLN A 656 -0.64 0.33 14.31
C GLN A 656 -1.09 -0.99 13.67
N SER A 657 -0.23 -1.65 12.88
CA SER A 657 -0.52 -2.98 12.32
C SER A 657 -0.75 -4.03 13.41
N GLN A 658 0.02 -4.01 14.50
CA GLN A 658 -0.20 -4.90 15.64
C GLN A 658 -1.51 -4.59 16.37
N ILE A 659 -1.86 -3.31 16.54
CA ILE A 659 -3.13 -2.88 17.14
C ILE A 659 -4.29 -3.33 16.27
N CYS A 660 -4.23 -3.07 14.96
CA CYS A 660 -5.22 -3.54 14.00
C CYS A 660 -5.39 -5.06 14.05
N GLN A 661 -4.30 -5.82 14.13
CA GLN A 661 -4.36 -7.27 14.28
C GLN A 661 -4.92 -7.71 15.64
N ALA A 662 -4.63 -6.98 16.72
CA ALA A 662 -5.15 -7.29 18.05
C ALA A 662 -6.66 -7.03 18.11
N GLU A 663 -7.12 -5.92 17.57
CA GLU A 663 -8.53 -5.57 17.45
C GLU A 663 -9.29 -6.47 16.48
N GLN A 664 -8.67 -6.88 15.38
CA GLN A 664 -9.23 -7.93 14.52
C GLN A 664 -9.45 -9.24 15.28
N ARG A 665 -8.64 -9.56 16.30
CA ARG A 665 -8.94 -10.69 17.21
C ARG A 665 -10.16 -10.41 18.07
N LEU A 666 -10.39 -9.18 18.53
CA LEU A 666 -11.58 -8.86 19.33
C LEU A 666 -12.87 -8.99 18.51
N ILE A 667 -12.80 -8.72 17.21
CA ILE A 667 -13.92 -8.89 16.27
C ILE A 667 -14.11 -10.37 15.88
N GLU A 668 -13.07 -11.19 15.98
CA GLU A 668 -13.11 -12.60 15.59
C GLU A 668 -13.92 -13.45 16.58
N ARG A 669 -15.00 -14.06 16.11
CA ARG A 669 -15.91 -14.86 16.95
C ARG A 669 -15.52 -16.33 17.04
N ASN A 670 -14.69 -16.82 16.11
CA ASN A 670 -14.31 -18.23 16.05
C ASN A 670 -13.17 -18.56 17.01
N GLN A 671 -13.44 -19.44 17.99
CA GLN A 671 -12.49 -19.84 19.04
C GLN A 671 -11.21 -20.49 18.52
N ILE A 672 -11.28 -21.25 17.42
CA ILE A 672 -10.09 -21.89 16.83
C ILE A 672 -9.21 -20.86 16.15
N THR A 673 -9.83 -19.92 15.44
CA THR A 673 -9.15 -18.81 14.78
C THR A 673 -8.50 -17.89 15.81
N LEU A 674 -9.24 -17.54 16.87
CA LEU A 674 -8.72 -16.81 18.03
C LEU A 674 -7.52 -17.51 18.66
N TRP A 675 -7.60 -18.83 18.86
CA TRP A 675 -6.50 -19.62 19.42
C TRP A 675 -5.27 -19.61 18.50
N LEU A 676 -5.45 -19.78 17.19
CA LEU A 676 -4.36 -19.68 16.20
C LEU A 676 -3.76 -18.28 16.09
N MET A 677 -4.51 -17.24 16.48
CA MET A 677 -4.04 -15.87 16.52
C MET A 677 -3.33 -15.52 17.86
N LYS A 678 -3.27 -16.42 18.87
CA LYS A 678 -2.65 -16.10 20.18
C LYS A 678 -1.13 -15.86 20.09
N PRO A 679 -0.59 -14.90 20.86
CA PRO A 679 0.80 -14.45 20.77
C PRO A 679 1.89 -15.39 21.34
N PHE A 680 1.52 -16.55 21.91
CA PHE A 680 2.45 -17.43 22.63
C PHE A 680 3.56 -18.04 21.74
N ALA A 681 3.37 -18.12 20.42
CA ALA A 681 4.36 -18.67 19.49
C ALA A 681 5.00 -17.57 18.62
N ARG A 682 5.74 -16.68 19.28
CA ARG A 682 6.18 -15.33 18.84
C ARG A 682 7.11 -15.22 17.61
N GLY A 683 7.35 -16.28 16.85
CA GLY A 683 8.45 -16.32 15.86
C GLY A 683 8.00 -16.23 14.41
N ILE A 684 7.76 -17.37 13.78
CA ILE A 684 7.69 -17.49 12.31
C ILE A 684 6.58 -18.45 11.86
N CYS A 685 6.09 -19.34 12.73
CA CYS A 685 5.28 -20.51 12.31
C CYS A 685 3.75 -20.39 12.47
N LEU A 686 3.19 -19.37 13.12
CA LEU A 686 1.78 -19.39 13.56
C LEU A 686 1.05 -18.08 13.27
N ARG A 687 0.98 -17.74 11.98
CA ARG A 687 -0.11 -16.93 11.46
C ARG A 687 -1.01 -17.89 10.69
N ILE A 688 -2.33 -17.81 10.82
CA ILE A 688 -3.26 -18.64 10.04
C ILE A 688 -2.94 -18.59 8.53
N HIS A 689 -2.47 -17.43 8.07
CA HIS A 689 -1.91 -17.20 6.73
C HIS A 689 -0.77 -18.16 6.34
N LEU A 690 0.12 -18.53 7.27
CA LEU A 690 1.20 -19.49 7.01
C LEU A 690 0.67 -20.91 6.81
N PHE A 691 -0.30 -21.34 7.64
CA PHE A 691 -0.93 -22.65 7.47
C PHE A 691 -1.68 -22.73 6.15
N ILE A 692 -2.39 -21.66 5.78
CA ILE A 692 -3.04 -21.57 4.48
C ILE A 692 -1.99 -21.56 3.34
N ALA A 693 -0.83 -20.94 3.54
CA ALA A 693 0.27 -20.96 2.58
C ALA A 693 0.92 -22.35 2.44
N LEU A 694 0.89 -23.21 3.47
CA LEU A 694 1.33 -24.61 3.34
C LEU A 694 0.50 -25.37 2.30
N GLY A 695 -0.82 -25.16 2.27
CA GLY A 695 -1.68 -25.73 1.22
C GLY A 695 -1.28 -25.32 -0.19
N TYR A 696 -0.61 -24.18 -0.36
CA TYR A 696 -0.04 -23.73 -1.62
C TYR A 696 1.36 -24.34 -1.89
N ILE A 697 2.24 -24.40 -0.89
CA ILE A 697 3.59 -25.00 -1.00
C ILE A 697 3.50 -26.46 -1.44
N PHE A 698 2.52 -27.20 -0.91
CA PHE A 698 2.32 -28.62 -1.20
C PHE A 698 1.34 -28.87 -2.37
N SER A 699 0.92 -27.82 -3.08
CA SER A 699 0.07 -27.89 -4.27
C SER A 699 0.73 -28.35 -5.61
N PRO A 700 2.07 -28.41 -5.83
CA PRO A 700 2.66 -28.60 -7.17
C PRO A 700 2.64 -30.06 -7.66
N VAL A 701 1.49 -30.69 -7.54
CA VAL A 701 1.19 -32.07 -7.94
C VAL A 701 1.35 -32.27 -9.45
N GLY A 702 0.71 -31.44 -10.27
CA GLY A 702 0.73 -31.58 -11.73
C GLY A 702 2.11 -31.38 -12.37
N GLU A 703 2.89 -30.43 -11.85
CA GLU A 703 4.28 -30.20 -12.29
C GLU A 703 5.20 -31.37 -11.93
N THR A 704 5.03 -31.91 -10.72
CA THR A 704 5.76 -33.10 -10.27
C THR A 704 5.47 -34.28 -11.19
N LEU A 705 4.19 -34.51 -11.53
CA LEU A 705 3.78 -35.59 -12.41
C LEU A 705 4.43 -35.45 -13.80
N LEU A 706 4.36 -34.28 -14.42
CA LEU A 706 4.97 -34.02 -15.72
C LEU A 706 6.48 -34.29 -15.74
N LYS A 707 7.20 -33.77 -14.73
CA LYS A 707 8.64 -34.02 -14.57
C LYS A 707 8.96 -35.49 -14.35
N THR A 708 8.10 -36.22 -13.63
CA THR A 708 8.29 -37.67 -13.44
C THR A 708 8.03 -38.47 -14.72
N VAL A 709 7.12 -38.02 -15.59
CA VAL A 709 6.89 -38.63 -16.91
C VAL A 709 8.08 -38.37 -17.83
N GLU A 710 8.54 -37.13 -17.88
CA GLU A 710 9.75 -36.74 -18.64
C GLU A 710 10.98 -37.57 -18.24
N MET A 711 11.22 -37.76 -16.95
CA MET A 711 12.32 -38.61 -16.47
C MET A 711 12.11 -40.11 -16.63
N ARG A 712 10.88 -40.56 -16.94
CA ARG A 712 10.60 -41.99 -17.18
C ARG A 712 10.91 -42.40 -18.61
N GLY A 713 11.02 -41.46 -19.55
CA GLY A 713 11.34 -41.73 -20.96
C GLY A 713 10.55 -42.92 -21.50
N THR A 714 9.21 -42.85 -21.42
CA THR A 714 8.36 -44.01 -21.74
C THR A 714 8.27 -44.23 -23.24
N SER A 715 8.65 -45.43 -23.63
CA SER A 715 8.34 -46.05 -24.91
C SER A 715 6.83 -46.32 -25.06
N ASP A 716 6.32 -46.06 -26.27
CA ASP A 716 5.29 -46.84 -26.99
C ASP A 716 3.77 -46.60 -26.87
N SER A 717 3.20 -45.52 -26.30
CA SER A 717 1.73 -45.33 -26.51
C SER A 717 1.13 -43.92 -26.58
N VAL A 718 1.75 -42.90 -26.00
CA VAL A 718 1.32 -41.49 -26.10
C VAL A 718 2.58 -40.65 -26.29
N SER A 719 2.62 -39.83 -27.36
CA SER A 719 3.74 -38.91 -27.57
C SER A 719 3.83 -37.93 -26.39
N ASP A 720 4.98 -37.86 -25.72
CA ASP A 720 5.22 -36.98 -24.55
C ASP A 720 4.74 -35.53 -24.78
N HIS A 721 4.86 -35.05 -26.01
CA HIS A 721 4.40 -33.74 -26.47
C HIS A 721 2.89 -33.49 -26.26
N ALA A 722 2.04 -34.49 -26.48
CA ALA A 722 0.59 -34.36 -26.33
C ALA A 722 0.20 -34.14 -24.85
N LEU A 723 0.98 -34.68 -23.92
CA LEU A 723 0.76 -34.52 -22.48
C LEU A 723 1.02 -33.08 -22.03
N TRP A 724 2.12 -32.47 -22.54
CA TRP A 724 2.45 -31.07 -22.29
C TRP A 724 1.39 -30.10 -22.81
N ILE A 725 0.92 -30.33 -24.05
CA ILE A 725 -0.13 -29.51 -24.68
C ILE A 725 -1.41 -29.53 -23.83
N VAL A 726 -1.88 -30.73 -23.46
CA VAL A 726 -3.15 -30.89 -22.74
C VAL A 726 -3.10 -30.34 -21.32
N PHE A 727 -1.97 -30.52 -20.61
CA PHE A 727 -1.79 -29.94 -19.28
C PHE A 727 -1.84 -28.40 -19.33
N TYR A 728 -1.07 -27.78 -20.22
CA TYR A 728 -1.02 -26.32 -20.31
C TYR A 728 -2.31 -25.70 -20.88
N ALA A 729 -3.00 -26.39 -21.78
CA ALA A 729 -4.35 -26.00 -22.21
C ALA A 729 -5.35 -26.05 -21.03
N GLY A 730 -5.28 -27.11 -20.22
CA GLY A 730 -6.05 -27.21 -18.98
C GLY A 730 -5.72 -26.11 -17.98
N ALA A 731 -4.44 -25.70 -17.88
CA ALA A 731 -4.01 -24.57 -17.06
C ALA A 731 -4.60 -23.24 -17.56
N ALA A 732 -4.51 -22.96 -18.87
CA ALA A 732 -5.11 -21.76 -19.46
C ALA A 732 -6.62 -21.68 -19.19
N LEU A 733 -7.34 -22.80 -19.34
CA LEU A 733 -8.76 -22.89 -19.01
C LEU A 733 -9.01 -22.67 -17.52
N GLY A 734 -8.19 -23.26 -16.65
CA GLY A 734 -8.28 -23.07 -15.20
C GLY A 734 -8.13 -21.61 -14.78
N CYS A 735 -7.18 -20.87 -15.36
CA CYS A 735 -7.02 -19.45 -15.10
C CYS A 735 -8.32 -18.67 -15.37
N LEU A 736 -8.98 -18.94 -16.50
CA LEU A 736 -10.24 -18.29 -16.87
C LEU A 736 -11.38 -18.68 -15.92
N ILE A 737 -11.45 -19.95 -15.52
CA ILE A 737 -12.46 -20.45 -14.58
C ILE A 737 -12.27 -19.81 -13.19
N TRP A 738 -11.06 -19.85 -12.63
CA TRP A 738 -10.78 -19.26 -11.31
C TRP A 738 -11.03 -17.76 -11.31
N LEU A 739 -10.60 -17.06 -12.36
CA LEU A 739 -10.89 -15.63 -12.53
C LEU A 739 -12.40 -15.36 -12.62
N GLY A 740 -13.15 -16.18 -13.36
CA GLY A 740 -14.60 -16.08 -13.45
C GLY A 740 -15.29 -16.28 -12.10
N LEU A 741 -14.95 -17.36 -11.39
CA LEU A 741 -15.52 -17.69 -10.09
C LEU A 741 -15.15 -16.67 -9.00
N SER A 742 -13.96 -16.07 -9.07
CA SER A 742 -13.50 -15.05 -8.13
C SER A 742 -14.38 -13.79 -8.06
N ARG A 743 -15.24 -13.56 -9.06
CA ARG A 743 -16.21 -12.45 -9.07
C ARG A 743 -17.46 -12.70 -8.23
N GLY A 744 -17.78 -13.95 -7.92
CA GLY A 744 -19.03 -14.31 -7.26
C GLY A 744 -18.88 -15.22 -6.05
N VAL A 745 -17.74 -15.91 -5.92
CA VAL A 745 -17.47 -16.87 -4.85
C VAL A 745 -16.45 -16.27 -3.87
N PRO A 746 -16.68 -16.37 -2.56
CA PRO A 746 -15.75 -15.84 -1.58
C PRO A 746 -14.44 -16.64 -1.59
N PRO A 747 -13.33 -15.99 -1.19
CA PRO A 747 -11.98 -16.55 -1.34
C PRO A 747 -11.78 -17.84 -0.57
N ASN A 748 -12.30 -17.91 0.65
CA ASN A 748 -12.22 -19.11 1.46
C ASN A 748 -12.81 -20.33 0.76
N LEU A 749 -13.96 -20.17 0.08
CA LEU A 749 -14.61 -21.25 -0.67
C LEU A 749 -13.81 -21.60 -1.93
N LEU A 750 -13.28 -20.63 -2.67
CA LEU A 750 -12.45 -20.89 -3.85
C LEU A 750 -11.18 -21.66 -3.49
N MET A 751 -10.49 -21.20 -2.45
CA MET A 751 -9.30 -21.86 -1.93
C MET A 751 -9.64 -23.24 -1.38
N ALA A 752 -10.79 -23.41 -0.72
CA ALA A 752 -11.26 -24.71 -0.25
C ALA A 752 -11.53 -25.65 -1.43
N SER A 753 -12.22 -25.20 -2.47
CA SER A 753 -12.44 -25.97 -3.70
C SER A 753 -11.13 -26.40 -4.35
N SER A 754 -10.14 -25.51 -4.41
CA SER A 754 -8.78 -25.86 -4.86
C SER A 754 -8.16 -26.98 -4.02
N GLN A 755 -8.25 -26.92 -2.69
CA GLN A 755 -7.72 -27.98 -1.83
C GLN A 755 -8.48 -29.30 -1.96
N VAL A 756 -9.80 -29.27 -2.21
CA VAL A 756 -10.57 -30.48 -2.52
C VAL A 756 -10.07 -31.11 -3.83
N LEU A 757 -9.81 -30.31 -4.86
CA LEU A 757 -9.23 -30.79 -6.11
C LEU A 757 -7.83 -31.40 -5.88
N ASN A 758 -7.00 -30.82 -5.00
CA ASN A 758 -5.70 -31.40 -4.63
C ASN A 758 -5.84 -32.82 -4.06
N ILE A 759 -6.78 -33.01 -3.13
CA ILE A 759 -7.02 -34.31 -2.48
C ILE A 759 -7.54 -35.32 -3.51
N LEU A 760 -8.51 -34.91 -4.32
CA LEU A 760 -9.14 -35.77 -5.31
C LEU A 760 -8.12 -36.27 -6.36
N PHE A 761 -7.32 -35.36 -6.92
CA PHE A 761 -6.39 -35.71 -8.00
C PHE A 761 -5.10 -36.38 -7.52
N PHE A 762 -4.57 -36.03 -6.34
CA PHE A 762 -3.28 -36.55 -5.91
C PHE A 762 -3.34 -37.79 -5.01
N VAL A 763 -4.44 -37.94 -4.26
CA VAL A 763 -4.55 -39.00 -3.25
C VAL A 763 -5.54 -40.08 -3.69
N LEU A 764 -6.69 -39.68 -4.25
CA LEU A 764 -7.75 -40.61 -4.60
C LEU A 764 -7.56 -41.19 -6.01
N LEU A 765 -7.25 -40.35 -7.00
CA LEU A 765 -7.14 -40.80 -8.39
C LEU A 765 -6.05 -41.85 -8.64
N PRO A 766 -4.82 -41.73 -8.10
CA PRO A 766 -3.77 -42.73 -8.28
C PRO A 766 -4.06 -44.08 -7.61
N ARG A 767 -5.10 -44.17 -6.76
CA ARG A 767 -5.58 -45.42 -6.15
C ARG A 767 -6.67 -46.11 -6.97
N LEU A 768 -7.15 -45.48 -8.04
CA LEU A 768 -8.05 -46.13 -8.97
C LEU A 768 -7.29 -47.23 -9.75
N PRO A 769 -7.97 -48.32 -10.11
CA PRO A 769 -7.33 -49.42 -10.84
C PRO A 769 -6.71 -48.93 -12.15
N GLY A 770 -5.45 -49.29 -12.40
CA GLY A 770 -4.65 -48.81 -13.55
C GLY A 770 -5.33 -49.00 -14.92
N LYS A 771 -6.18 -50.02 -15.07
CA LYS A 771 -7.01 -50.29 -16.26
C LYS A 771 -7.89 -49.11 -16.69
N MET A 772 -8.22 -48.21 -15.77
CA MET A 772 -9.01 -47.02 -16.06
C MET A 772 -8.21 -45.94 -16.81
N PHE A 773 -6.88 -45.93 -16.65
CA PHE A 773 -5.94 -45.00 -17.29
C PHE A 773 -5.28 -45.57 -18.55
N ASP A 774 -5.45 -46.87 -18.85
CA ASP A 774 -5.02 -47.48 -20.10
C ASP A 774 -5.75 -46.89 -21.33
N TYR A 775 -6.91 -46.25 -21.10
CA TYR A 775 -7.63 -45.49 -22.13
C TYR A 775 -6.98 -44.11 -22.32
N ARG A 776 -6.48 -43.84 -23.53
CA ARG A 776 -5.84 -42.56 -23.94
C ARG A 776 -6.60 -41.31 -23.46
N TRP A 777 -7.93 -41.31 -23.56
CA TRP A 777 -8.77 -40.18 -23.16
C TRP A 777 -8.84 -39.95 -21.64
N ALA A 778 -8.77 -41.01 -20.84
CA ALA A 778 -8.78 -40.89 -19.38
C ALA A 778 -7.48 -40.25 -18.86
N GLY A 779 -6.33 -40.65 -19.42
CA GLY A 779 -5.04 -40.04 -19.12
C GLY A 779 -4.97 -38.55 -19.52
N LEU A 780 -5.43 -38.20 -20.72
CA LEU A 780 -5.47 -36.81 -21.17
C LEU A 780 -6.42 -35.95 -20.32
N THR A 781 -7.61 -36.48 -19.98
CA THR A 781 -8.57 -35.78 -19.11
C THR A 781 -7.99 -35.54 -17.72
N TYR A 782 -7.28 -36.52 -17.16
CA TYR A 782 -6.57 -36.37 -15.90
C TYR A 782 -5.54 -35.23 -15.95
N LEU A 783 -4.68 -35.18 -16.98
CA LEU A 783 -3.69 -34.11 -17.12
C LEU A 783 -4.34 -32.73 -17.31
N ALA A 784 -5.42 -32.62 -18.08
CA ALA A 784 -6.15 -31.36 -18.26
C ALA A 784 -6.68 -30.82 -16.92
N LEU A 785 -7.21 -31.71 -16.07
CA LEU A 785 -7.72 -31.35 -14.75
C LEU A 785 -6.59 -30.99 -13.76
N CYS A 786 -5.43 -31.67 -13.84
CA CYS A 786 -4.23 -31.25 -13.11
C CYS A 786 -3.77 -29.85 -13.54
N GLY A 787 -3.84 -29.53 -14.84
CA GLY A 787 -3.61 -28.18 -15.36
C GLY A 787 -4.55 -27.16 -14.73
N LEU A 788 -5.86 -27.44 -14.72
CA LEU A 788 -6.87 -26.57 -14.11
C LEU A 788 -6.63 -26.32 -12.62
N GLN A 789 -6.28 -27.38 -11.87
CA GLN A 789 -5.95 -27.25 -10.45
C GLN A 789 -4.68 -26.43 -10.23
N SER A 790 -3.67 -26.55 -11.10
CA SER A 790 -2.40 -25.83 -10.97
C SER A 790 -2.54 -24.31 -10.98
N THR A 791 -3.59 -23.75 -11.59
CA THR A 791 -3.79 -22.30 -11.71
C THR A 791 -4.58 -21.68 -10.55
N SER A 792 -5.07 -22.52 -9.64
CA SER A 792 -5.65 -22.06 -8.37
C SER A 792 -4.63 -21.43 -7.41
N ARG A 793 -3.33 -21.58 -7.71
CA ARG A 793 -2.20 -21.09 -6.91
C ARG A 793 -2.20 -19.57 -6.69
N LEU A 794 -2.59 -18.80 -7.70
CA LEU A 794 -2.64 -17.33 -7.60
C LEU A 794 -3.68 -16.87 -6.56
N LEU A 795 -4.70 -17.70 -6.28
CA LEU A 795 -5.66 -17.46 -5.20
C LEU A 795 -4.97 -17.44 -3.82
N PHE A 796 -4.09 -18.40 -3.57
CA PHE A 796 -3.42 -18.48 -2.27
C PHE A 796 -2.47 -17.32 -2.06
N ILE A 797 -1.76 -16.90 -3.10
CA ILE A 797 -0.82 -15.78 -3.02
C ILE A 797 -1.55 -14.47 -2.71
N ILE A 798 -2.57 -14.14 -3.50
CA ILE A 798 -3.17 -12.81 -3.44
C ILE A 798 -4.00 -12.61 -2.17
N TRP A 799 -4.74 -13.65 -1.74
CA TRP A 799 -5.56 -13.54 -0.55
C TRP A 799 -4.77 -13.72 0.76
N ASN A 800 -3.66 -14.47 0.78
CA ASN A 800 -2.81 -14.57 1.98
C ASN A 800 -1.96 -13.32 2.23
N PHE A 801 -1.57 -12.59 1.17
CA PHE A 801 -0.72 -11.39 1.29
C PHE A 801 -1.45 -10.08 1.08
N ASN A 802 -2.79 -10.12 1.15
CA ASN A 802 -3.70 -8.99 0.96
C ASN A 802 -3.29 -7.74 1.78
N GLU A 803 -2.93 -7.91 3.05
CA GLU A 803 -2.51 -6.80 3.93
C GLU A 803 -1.09 -6.29 3.60
N ASP A 804 -0.18 -7.17 3.16
CA ASP A 804 1.19 -6.76 2.80
C ASP A 804 1.24 -5.97 1.49
N PHE A 805 0.25 -6.12 0.60
CA PHE A 805 0.10 -5.23 -0.57
C PHE A 805 -0.21 -3.78 -0.17
N HIS A 806 -0.80 -3.57 1.01
CA HIS A 806 -1.05 -2.22 1.57
C HIS A 806 0.12 -1.73 2.44
N GLY A 807 0.85 -2.63 3.11
CA GLY A 807 1.98 -2.31 4.00
C GLY A 807 3.36 -2.18 3.31
N GLY A 808 3.38 -2.06 1.98
CA GLY A 808 4.59 -1.89 1.20
C GLY A 808 4.94 -3.11 0.37
N PHE A 809 5.02 -2.88 -0.94
CA PHE A 809 5.16 -3.89 -1.98
C PHE A 809 6.35 -4.87 -1.78
N GLN A 810 7.40 -4.42 -1.10
CA GLN A 810 8.64 -5.17 -0.86
C GLN A 810 8.44 -6.33 0.12
N VAL A 811 7.54 -6.17 1.09
CA VAL A 811 7.22 -7.20 2.07
C VAL A 811 6.48 -8.33 1.37
N ALA A 812 5.52 -7.98 0.50
CA ALA A 812 4.79 -8.95 -0.31
C ALA A 812 5.74 -9.74 -1.22
N CYS A 813 6.61 -9.07 -1.99
CA CYS A 813 7.56 -9.75 -2.89
C CYS A 813 8.52 -10.70 -2.20
N LYS A 814 9.04 -10.34 -1.02
CA LYS A 814 9.88 -11.25 -0.23
C LYS A 814 9.15 -12.52 0.15
N ARG A 815 7.92 -12.37 0.65
CA ARG A 815 7.12 -13.51 1.14
C ARG A 815 6.68 -14.39 -0.03
N ILE A 816 6.27 -13.79 -1.15
CA ILE A 816 5.91 -14.50 -2.38
C ILE A 816 7.11 -15.24 -2.96
N GLY A 817 8.26 -14.57 -3.11
CA GLY A 817 9.50 -15.18 -3.61
C GLY A 817 9.96 -16.35 -2.75
N LEU A 818 9.96 -16.21 -1.42
CA LEU A 818 10.27 -17.30 -0.50
C LEU A 818 9.30 -18.48 -0.65
N LEU A 819 8.00 -18.20 -0.78
CA LEU A 819 6.99 -19.25 -0.94
C LEU A 819 7.10 -19.98 -2.27
N GLU A 820 7.29 -19.27 -3.39
CA GLU A 820 7.53 -19.90 -4.69
C GLU A 820 8.79 -20.76 -4.65
N SER A 821 9.84 -20.31 -3.95
CA SER A 821 11.08 -21.08 -3.76
C SER A 821 10.84 -22.37 -3.00
N LEU A 822 10.15 -22.29 -1.86
CA LEU A 822 9.82 -23.44 -1.03
C LEU A 822 8.93 -24.42 -1.80
N ARG A 823 7.95 -23.91 -2.55
CA ARG A 823 7.09 -24.71 -3.42
C ARG A 823 7.90 -25.44 -4.51
N ALA A 824 8.78 -24.73 -5.21
CA ALA A 824 9.63 -25.31 -6.24
C ALA A 824 10.55 -26.39 -5.66
N GLY A 825 11.13 -26.15 -4.48
CA GLY A 825 11.91 -27.13 -3.74
C GLY A 825 11.08 -28.38 -3.39
N VAL A 826 9.87 -28.21 -2.86
CA VAL A 826 8.95 -29.32 -2.54
C VAL A 826 8.58 -30.11 -3.78
N ALA A 827 8.35 -29.47 -4.93
CA ALA A 827 8.09 -30.17 -6.19
C ALA A 827 9.28 -31.07 -6.58
N TRP A 828 10.50 -30.57 -6.53
CA TRP A 828 11.69 -31.36 -6.85
C TRP A 828 11.99 -32.47 -5.83
N VAL A 829 11.73 -32.25 -4.54
CA VAL A 829 11.77 -33.31 -3.52
C VAL A 829 10.73 -34.39 -3.80
N ALA A 830 9.52 -33.99 -4.21
CA ALA A 830 8.47 -34.95 -4.53
C ALA A 830 8.85 -35.82 -5.74
N VAL A 831 9.44 -35.20 -6.76
CA VAL A 831 10.02 -35.87 -7.93
C VAL A 831 11.09 -36.90 -7.52
N PHE A 832 12.03 -36.51 -6.64
CA PHE A 832 13.08 -37.40 -6.13
C PHE A 832 12.50 -38.59 -5.35
N LEU A 833 11.59 -38.34 -4.40
CA LEU A 833 10.96 -39.39 -3.59
C LEU A 833 10.17 -40.39 -4.44
N HIS A 834 9.54 -39.92 -5.52
CA HIS A 834 8.88 -40.80 -6.47
C HIS A 834 9.86 -41.73 -7.19
N HIS A 835 11.03 -41.22 -7.57
CA HIS A 835 12.05 -42.01 -8.25
C HIS A 835 12.68 -43.08 -7.34
N VAL A 836 12.85 -42.76 -6.05
CA VAL A 836 13.39 -43.70 -5.04
C VAL A 836 12.32 -44.69 -4.52
N GLY A 837 11.09 -44.66 -5.08
CA GLY A 837 10.02 -45.60 -4.71
C GLY A 837 9.29 -45.23 -3.40
N LEU A 838 9.49 -44.02 -2.88
CA LEU A 838 8.88 -43.51 -1.64
C LEU A 838 7.72 -42.54 -1.93
N SER A 839 7.01 -42.72 -3.04
CA SER A 839 5.90 -41.86 -3.46
C SER A 839 4.73 -41.83 -2.47
N PHE A 840 4.58 -42.88 -1.64
CA PHE A 840 3.56 -42.92 -0.59
C PHE A 840 3.74 -41.80 0.45
N ILE A 841 4.99 -41.39 0.74
CA ILE A 841 5.28 -40.33 1.71
C ILE A 841 4.72 -39.00 1.19
N ASN A 842 4.93 -38.69 -0.08
CA ASN A 842 4.39 -37.48 -0.71
C ASN A 842 2.87 -37.43 -0.63
N GLN A 843 2.20 -38.56 -0.93
CA GLN A 843 0.74 -38.63 -0.91
C GLN A 843 0.17 -38.38 0.49
N GLN A 844 0.80 -38.93 1.53
CA GLN A 844 0.38 -38.73 2.92
C GLN A 844 0.60 -37.28 3.37
N VAL A 845 1.76 -36.68 3.03
CA VAL A 845 2.05 -35.30 3.38
C VAL A 845 1.08 -34.33 2.70
N VAL A 846 0.83 -34.50 1.39
CA VAL A 846 -0.14 -33.66 0.67
C VAL A 846 -1.55 -33.84 1.22
N LEU A 847 -1.96 -35.06 1.58
CA LEU A 847 -3.27 -35.31 2.19
C LEU A 847 -3.42 -34.56 3.52
N VAL A 848 -2.46 -34.73 4.44
CA VAL A 848 -2.50 -34.12 5.77
C VAL A 848 -2.51 -32.60 5.67
N VAL A 849 -1.64 -32.02 4.84
CA VAL A 849 -1.56 -30.57 4.65
C VAL A 849 -2.82 -30.02 3.98
N SER A 850 -3.34 -30.66 2.94
CA SER A 850 -4.53 -30.21 2.22
C SER A 850 -5.78 -30.29 3.10
N LEU A 851 -5.95 -31.39 3.86
CA LEU A 851 -7.08 -31.56 4.78
C LEU A 851 -7.04 -30.53 5.93
N SER A 852 -5.84 -30.32 6.50
CA SER A 852 -5.64 -29.31 7.54
C SER A 852 -5.95 -27.91 7.03
N THR A 853 -5.48 -27.57 5.82
CA THR A 853 -5.75 -26.28 5.19
C THR A 853 -7.24 -26.11 4.87
N LEU A 854 -7.90 -27.16 4.38
CA LEU A 854 -9.33 -27.16 4.07
C LEU A 854 -10.18 -26.84 5.31
N ILE A 855 -9.89 -27.51 6.44
CA ILE A 855 -10.58 -27.27 7.72
C ILE A 855 -10.39 -25.82 8.17
N LEU A 856 -9.16 -25.29 8.04
CA LEU A 856 -8.86 -23.91 8.39
C LEU A 856 -9.54 -22.90 7.46
N LEU A 857 -9.69 -23.18 6.17
CA LEU A 857 -10.37 -22.32 5.22
C LEU A 857 -11.88 -22.20 5.50
N PHE A 858 -12.54 -23.29 5.88
CA PHE A 858 -13.94 -23.23 6.32
C PHE A 858 -14.12 -22.49 7.63
N LYS A 859 -13.10 -22.50 8.49
CA LYS A 859 -13.07 -21.78 9.77
C LYS A 859 -12.37 -20.42 9.68
N ALA A 860 -12.00 -19.98 8.47
CA ALA A 860 -11.09 -18.87 8.27
C ALA A 860 -11.64 -17.56 8.84
N PRO A 861 -10.74 -16.62 9.20
CA PRO A 861 -11.14 -15.35 9.78
C PRO A 861 -12.05 -14.55 8.86
N HIS A 862 -12.76 -13.58 9.44
CA HIS A 862 -13.73 -12.76 8.72
C HIS A 862 -13.19 -12.20 7.39
N CYS A 863 -11.90 -11.83 7.32
CA CYS A 863 -11.26 -11.35 6.10
C CYS A 863 -11.39 -12.31 4.91
N TYR A 864 -11.22 -13.62 5.08
CA TYR A 864 -11.35 -14.59 3.98
C TYR A 864 -12.80 -14.86 3.56
N THR A 865 -13.77 -14.38 4.32
CA THR A 865 -15.22 -14.63 4.09
C THR A 865 -15.95 -13.46 3.45
N ALA A 866 -15.32 -12.28 3.35
CA ALA A 866 -15.96 -11.04 2.92
C ALA A 866 -15.43 -10.47 1.59
N TYR A 867 -14.17 -10.75 1.21
CA TYR A 867 -13.50 -10.08 0.08
C TYR A 867 -13.65 -10.83 -1.26
N VAL A 868 -14.67 -10.52 -2.06
CA VAL A 868 -14.81 -11.03 -3.45
C VAL A 868 -14.10 -10.09 -4.44
N LEU A 869 -13.71 -10.53 -5.65
CA LEU A 869 -13.11 -9.66 -6.67
C LEU A 869 -14.14 -8.62 -7.17
N PRO A 870 -13.76 -7.33 -7.31
CA PRO A 870 -14.70 -6.32 -7.81
C PRO A 870 -15.04 -6.53 -9.29
N VAL A 871 -16.28 -6.20 -9.64
CA VAL A 871 -16.80 -6.23 -11.02
C VAL A 871 -16.33 -4.98 -11.76
N THR A 872 -15.04 -4.94 -12.06
CA THR A 872 -14.45 -4.01 -13.04
C THR A 872 -14.08 -4.76 -14.32
N GLY A 873 -13.92 -4.04 -15.43
CA GLY A 873 -13.55 -4.63 -16.72
C GLY A 873 -12.31 -5.50 -16.60
N VAL A 874 -12.24 -6.61 -17.36
CA VAL A 874 -11.09 -7.55 -17.32
C VAL A 874 -9.78 -6.84 -17.64
N LEU A 875 -9.82 -5.90 -18.57
CA LEU A 875 -8.66 -5.20 -19.12
C LEU A 875 -8.47 -3.79 -18.53
N GLU A 876 -9.42 -3.34 -17.72
CA GLU A 876 -9.44 -1.99 -17.17
C GLU A 876 -8.27 -1.79 -16.21
N GLY A 877 -7.52 -0.70 -16.38
CA GLY A 877 -6.30 -0.41 -15.61
C GLY A 877 -5.05 -1.19 -16.05
N ILE A 878 -5.19 -2.37 -16.67
CA ILE A 878 -4.07 -3.24 -17.08
C ILE A 878 -3.46 -2.77 -18.41
N THR A 879 -4.28 -2.49 -19.43
CA THR A 879 -3.81 -2.07 -20.75
C THR A 879 -3.16 -0.69 -20.76
N SER A 880 -3.43 0.12 -19.73
CA SER A 880 -2.78 1.43 -19.57
C SER A 880 -1.30 1.35 -19.19
N ARG A 881 -0.83 0.20 -18.69
CA ARG A 881 0.53 0.00 -18.17
C ARG A 881 1.42 -0.61 -19.24
N ARG A 882 2.16 0.23 -19.97
CA ARG A 882 3.01 -0.22 -21.09
C ARG A 882 4.13 -1.16 -20.63
N SER A 883 4.71 -0.92 -19.46
CA SER A 883 5.74 -1.81 -18.89
C SER A 883 5.17 -3.19 -18.56
N PHE A 884 3.93 -3.28 -18.08
CA PHE A 884 3.27 -4.57 -17.85
C PHE A 884 3.07 -5.33 -19.15
N LEU A 885 2.55 -4.67 -20.20
CA LEU A 885 2.32 -5.31 -21.49
C LEU A 885 3.61 -5.85 -22.09
N LEU A 886 4.71 -5.09 -22.01
CA LEU A 886 6.03 -5.51 -22.49
C LEU A 886 6.59 -6.69 -21.70
N LEU A 887 6.49 -6.67 -20.36
CA LEU A 887 6.94 -7.77 -19.52
C LEU A 887 6.07 -9.04 -19.71
N ALA A 888 4.75 -8.88 -19.85
CA ALA A 888 3.85 -10.00 -20.15
C ALA A 888 4.15 -10.60 -21.52
N ALA A 889 4.38 -9.77 -22.55
CA ALA A 889 4.78 -10.24 -23.87
C ALA A 889 6.16 -10.92 -23.86
N ALA A 890 7.12 -10.38 -23.09
CA ALA A 890 8.42 -11.02 -22.89
C ALA A 890 8.28 -12.42 -22.26
N GLU A 891 7.43 -12.58 -21.24
CA GLU A 891 7.14 -13.88 -20.64
C GLU A 891 6.45 -14.84 -21.62
N VAL A 892 5.52 -14.36 -22.44
CA VAL A 892 4.87 -15.18 -23.48
C VAL A 892 5.92 -15.73 -24.46
N LEU A 893 6.84 -14.88 -24.95
CA LEU A 893 7.92 -15.31 -25.85
C LEU A 893 8.88 -16.31 -25.18
N ASN A 894 9.25 -16.07 -23.93
CA ASN A 894 10.10 -16.99 -23.18
C ASN A 894 9.42 -18.36 -22.97
N ASN A 895 8.10 -18.39 -22.78
CA ASN A 895 7.34 -19.63 -22.61
C ASN A 895 7.05 -20.35 -23.94
N LEU A 896 7.02 -19.64 -25.08
CA LEU A 896 7.03 -20.27 -26.40
C LEU A 896 8.33 -21.06 -26.66
N ALA A 897 9.43 -20.66 -26.04
CA ALA A 897 10.73 -21.35 -26.11
C ALA A 897 10.97 -22.35 -24.96
N ALA A 898 10.00 -22.50 -24.03
CA ALA A 898 10.23 -23.24 -22.80
C ALA A 898 10.41 -24.73 -23.05
N TYR A 899 9.60 -25.36 -23.92
CA TYR A 899 9.61 -26.81 -24.14
C TYR A 899 11.00 -27.32 -24.52
N GLN A 900 11.62 -26.72 -25.55
CA GLN A 900 12.91 -27.12 -26.08
C GLN A 900 14.05 -26.87 -25.08
N SER A 901 13.91 -25.83 -24.25
CA SER A 901 14.87 -25.54 -23.18
C SER A 901 14.74 -26.49 -21.98
N GLN A 902 13.55 -27.08 -21.76
CA GLN A 902 13.23 -27.91 -20.59
C GLN A 902 13.59 -29.39 -20.78
N THR A 903 13.74 -29.85 -22.02
CA THR A 903 14.17 -31.22 -22.39
C THR A 903 15.64 -31.55 -22.09
N PHE A 904 16.29 -30.86 -21.15
CA PHE A 904 17.68 -31.12 -20.76
C PHE A 904 17.85 -32.47 -20.03
N THR A 905 16.78 -33.03 -19.45
CA THR A 905 16.81 -34.39 -18.88
C THR A 905 16.97 -35.46 -19.95
N HIS A 906 16.32 -35.29 -21.11
CA HIS A 906 16.51 -36.13 -22.28
C HIS A 906 17.96 -36.07 -22.77
N TRP A 907 18.53 -34.86 -22.73
CA TRP A 907 19.94 -34.64 -23.03
C TRP A 907 20.88 -35.36 -22.05
N TRP A 908 20.66 -35.26 -20.73
CA TRP A 908 21.45 -36.00 -19.74
C TRP A 908 21.38 -37.51 -19.94
N THR A 909 20.22 -38.05 -20.33
CA THR A 909 20.11 -39.49 -20.64
C THR A 909 20.85 -39.88 -21.91
N LEU A 910 20.86 -39.02 -22.94
CA LEU A 910 21.65 -39.24 -24.16
C LEU A 910 23.16 -39.13 -23.88
N ASP A 911 23.56 -38.24 -22.95
CA ASP A 911 24.93 -38.07 -22.46
C ASP A 911 25.33 -39.14 -21.41
N GLY A 912 24.53 -40.21 -21.32
CA GLY A 912 24.74 -41.41 -20.52
C GLY A 912 24.78 -41.22 -18.99
N PHE A 913 24.13 -40.18 -18.47
CA PHE A 913 23.77 -40.12 -17.06
C PHE A 913 22.62 -41.08 -16.76
N ASN A 914 22.76 -41.85 -15.68
CA ASN A 914 21.70 -42.75 -15.26
C ASN A 914 20.57 -42.00 -14.55
N ARG A 915 19.39 -42.63 -14.47
CA ARG A 915 18.19 -42.01 -13.89
C ARG A 915 18.35 -41.64 -12.40
N VAL A 916 19.16 -42.39 -11.66
CA VAL A 916 19.44 -42.16 -10.23
C VAL A 916 20.31 -40.91 -10.03
N GLU A 917 21.30 -40.70 -10.90
CA GLU A 917 22.16 -39.52 -10.91
C GLU A 917 21.37 -38.26 -11.26
N ILE A 918 20.51 -38.34 -12.27
CA ILE A 918 19.58 -37.25 -12.63
C ILE A 918 18.67 -36.89 -11.44
N ALA A 919 18.15 -37.90 -10.72
CA ALA A 919 17.35 -37.68 -9.51
C ALA A 919 18.15 -37.01 -8.38
N ARG A 920 19.45 -37.33 -8.22
CA ARG A 920 20.33 -36.64 -7.25
C ARG A 920 20.58 -35.18 -7.63
N PHE A 921 20.75 -34.86 -8.91
CA PHE A 921 20.84 -33.46 -9.37
C PHE A 921 19.54 -32.69 -9.12
N ALA A 922 18.39 -33.32 -9.33
CA ALA A 922 17.09 -32.73 -8.99
C ALA A 922 16.98 -32.40 -7.48
N LEU A 923 17.47 -33.29 -6.61
CA LEU A 923 17.53 -33.04 -5.16
C LEU A 923 18.49 -31.88 -4.81
N LEU A 924 19.64 -31.80 -5.48
CA LEU A 924 20.58 -30.70 -5.31
C LEU A 924 19.93 -29.35 -5.68
N ILE A 925 19.21 -29.29 -6.80
CA ILE A 925 18.42 -28.11 -7.21
C ILE A 925 17.38 -27.75 -6.13
N ALA A 926 16.70 -28.76 -5.57
CA ALA A 926 15.70 -28.58 -4.53
C ALA A 926 16.27 -27.97 -3.24
N LEU A 927 17.52 -28.30 -2.89
CA LEU A 927 18.20 -27.82 -1.68
C LEU A 927 18.89 -26.46 -1.89
N VAL A 928 19.58 -26.29 -3.03
CA VAL A 928 20.36 -25.09 -3.33
C VAL A 928 19.46 -23.95 -3.80
N GLY A 929 18.43 -24.24 -4.60
CA GLY A 929 17.51 -23.24 -5.15
C GLY A 929 16.95 -22.31 -4.08
N PRO A 930 16.28 -22.81 -3.02
CA PRO A 930 15.75 -21.96 -1.94
C PRO A 930 16.82 -21.11 -1.24
N VAL A 931 18.05 -21.62 -1.10
CA VAL A 931 19.16 -20.88 -0.47
C VAL A 931 19.63 -19.74 -1.38
N VAL A 932 19.83 -20.01 -2.67
CA VAL A 932 20.21 -18.99 -3.66
C VAL A 932 19.14 -17.92 -3.76
N ILE A 933 17.87 -18.31 -3.78
CA ILE A 933 16.76 -17.37 -3.85
C ILE A 933 16.65 -16.56 -2.55
N ALA A 934 16.84 -17.18 -1.38
CA ALA A 934 16.89 -16.45 -0.11
C ALA A 934 18.05 -15.43 -0.07
N LEU A 935 19.20 -15.76 -0.65
CA LEU A 935 20.34 -14.83 -0.78
C LEU A 935 20.03 -13.71 -1.78
N VAL A 936 19.48 -14.02 -2.96
CA VAL A 936 19.09 -13.04 -3.98
C VAL A 936 18.00 -12.12 -3.47
N PHE A 937 16.92 -12.64 -2.88
CA PHE A 937 15.88 -11.80 -2.27
C PHE A 937 16.39 -11.06 -1.03
N GLY A 938 17.31 -11.63 -0.26
CA GLY A 938 17.98 -10.94 0.83
C GLY A 938 18.81 -9.74 0.34
N ALA A 939 19.50 -9.91 -0.79
CA ALA A 939 20.23 -8.85 -1.48
C ALA A 939 19.26 -7.82 -2.08
N LEU A 940 18.26 -8.25 -2.86
CA LEU A 940 17.22 -7.40 -3.44
C LEU A 940 16.46 -6.62 -2.37
N GLN A 941 16.17 -7.19 -1.20
CA GLN A 941 15.52 -6.50 -0.08
C GLN A 941 16.41 -5.40 0.51
N ARG A 942 17.71 -5.68 0.66
CA ARG A 942 18.65 -4.62 1.05
C ARG A 942 18.77 -3.57 -0.03
N MET A 943 18.62 -3.96 -1.30
CA MET A 943 18.63 -3.06 -2.44
C MET A 943 17.29 -2.29 -2.61
N SER A 944 16.18 -2.81 -2.08
CA SER A 944 14.84 -2.22 -2.19
C SER A 944 14.60 -1.10 -1.19
N ILE A 945 15.39 -1.04 -0.10
CA ILE A 945 15.47 0.17 0.75
C ILE A 945 15.71 1.41 -0.14
N TRP A 946 16.49 1.27 -1.21
CA TRP A 946 16.85 2.31 -2.19
C TRP A 946 15.84 2.48 -3.34
N GLY A 947 14.67 1.83 -3.25
CA GLY A 947 13.55 1.96 -4.18
C GLY A 947 13.52 0.94 -5.32
N PRO A 948 12.55 1.06 -6.24
CA PRO A 948 12.31 0.10 -7.32
C PRO A 948 13.42 0.01 -8.37
N TRP A 949 14.44 0.89 -8.32
CA TRP A 949 15.54 0.96 -9.30
C TRP A 949 16.42 -0.29 -9.35
N ALA A 950 16.72 -0.87 -8.20
CA ALA A 950 17.48 -2.10 -8.15
C ALA A 950 16.67 -3.29 -8.67
N MET A 951 15.37 -3.32 -8.38
CA MET A 951 14.45 -4.32 -8.92
C MET A 951 14.25 -4.16 -10.42
N ARG A 952 14.11 -2.93 -10.93
CA ARG A 952 14.12 -2.60 -12.36
C ARG A 952 15.38 -3.12 -13.03
N GLY A 953 16.54 -2.75 -12.49
CA GLY A 953 17.84 -3.17 -13.00
C GLY A 953 17.95 -4.68 -13.03
N PHE A 954 17.63 -5.36 -11.93
CA PHE A 954 17.67 -6.82 -11.85
C PHE A 954 16.67 -7.49 -12.81
N THR A 955 15.43 -6.99 -12.87
CA THR A 955 14.38 -7.54 -13.76
C THR A 955 14.74 -7.36 -15.22
N CYS A 956 15.31 -6.23 -15.61
CA CYS A 956 15.61 -5.93 -17.01
C CYS A 956 16.96 -6.49 -17.47
N LEU A 957 17.98 -6.58 -16.61
CA LEU A 957 19.34 -6.98 -16.99
C LEU A 957 19.60 -8.48 -16.89
N VAL A 958 18.78 -9.23 -16.15
CA VAL A 958 18.95 -10.68 -16.05
C VAL A 958 18.29 -11.34 -17.27
N PRO A 959 19.06 -12.02 -18.15
CA PRO A 959 18.52 -12.66 -19.34
C PRO A 959 17.69 -13.91 -19.00
N PRO A 960 16.86 -14.40 -19.92
CA PRO A 960 16.14 -15.66 -19.75
C PRO A 960 17.12 -16.82 -19.55
N GLY A 961 16.88 -17.67 -18.55
CA GLY A 961 17.70 -18.87 -18.35
C GLY A 961 17.50 -19.91 -19.45
N SER A 962 16.38 -19.87 -20.20
CA SER A 962 16.21 -20.65 -21.43
C SER A 962 17.26 -20.33 -22.49
N LEU A 963 17.66 -19.06 -22.61
CA LEU A 963 18.74 -18.64 -23.52
C LEU A 963 20.08 -19.24 -23.08
N LEU A 964 20.41 -19.15 -21.78
CA LEU A 964 21.63 -19.75 -21.22
C LEU A 964 21.66 -21.27 -21.41
N ARG A 965 20.52 -21.95 -21.26
CA ARG A 965 20.40 -23.40 -21.49
C ARG A 965 20.63 -23.79 -22.94
N ALA A 966 19.99 -23.07 -23.88
CA ALA A 966 20.17 -23.35 -25.30
C ALA A 966 21.62 -23.19 -25.75
N ILE A 967 22.30 -22.15 -25.25
CA ILE A 967 23.73 -21.93 -25.49
C ILE A 967 24.56 -23.05 -24.85
N ALA A 968 24.30 -23.41 -23.59
CA ALA A 968 25.04 -24.49 -22.94
C ALA A 968 24.87 -25.84 -23.66
N LEU A 969 23.66 -26.13 -24.16
CA LEU A 969 23.36 -27.32 -24.95
C LEU A 969 24.09 -27.33 -26.30
N HIS A 970 24.25 -26.17 -26.93
CA HIS A 970 24.95 -26.02 -28.20
C HIS A 970 26.48 -26.03 -28.05
N ASP A 971 27.03 -25.31 -27.08
CA ASP A 971 28.49 -25.11 -26.98
C ASP A 971 29.19 -26.18 -26.13
N VAL A 972 28.57 -26.60 -25.01
CA VAL A 972 29.17 -27.55 -24.06
C VAL A 972 28.69 -28.96 -24.31
N GLY A 973 27.55 -29.11 -25.00
CA GLY A 973 26.98 -30.42 -25.27
C GLY A 973 27.87 -31.33 -26.13
N HIS A 974 28.76 -30.75 -26.93
CA HIS A 974 29.69 -31.51 -27.76
C HIS A 974 31.00 -31.87 -27.03
N LEU A 975 31.22 -31.38 -25.80
CA LEU A 975 32.50 -31.47 -25.09
C LEU A 975 32.62 -32.72 -24.19
N HIS A 976 32.41 -33.92 -24.75
CA HIS A 976 32.59 -35.25 -24.12
C HIS A 976 31.40 -35.83 -23.31
N HIS A 977 31.37 -37.17 -23.28
CA HIS A 977 30.45 -37.99 -22.50
C HIS A 977 30.59 -37.70 -20.98
N ARG A 978 29.49 -37.35 -20.30
CA ARG A 978 29.42 -37.01 -18.86
C ARG A 978 30.14 -35.71 -18.48
N SER A 979 29.92 -34.64 -19.23
CA SER A 979 30.55 -33.33 -18.97
C SER A 979 30.06 -32.69 -17.66
N GLY A 980 30.97 -32.52 -16.68
CA GLY A 980 30.66 -31.85 -15.41
C GLY A 980 30.42 -30.33 -15.56
N SER A 981 31.08 -29.68 -16.52
CA SER A 981 30.88 -28.25 -16.83
C SER A 981 29.49 -27.98 -17.39
N PHE A 982 28.94 -28.91 -18.19
CA PHE A 982 27.57 -28.85 -18.67
C PHE A 982 26.55 -28.88 -17.52
N VAL A 983 26.70 -29.82 -16.58
CA VAL A 983 25.84 -29.93 -15.39
C VAL A 983 25.83 -28.62 -14.60
N VAL A 984 27.00 -28.02 -14.39
CA VAL A 984 27.12 -26.71 -13.72
C VAL A 984 26.41 -25.61 -14.51
N ALA A 985 26.58 -25.54 -15.83
CA ALA A 985 25.92 -24.55 -16.68
C ALA A 985 24.38 -24.65 -16.61
N VAL A 986 23.83 -25.88 -16.66
CA VAL A 986 22.38 -26.11 -16.49
C VAL A 986 21.93 -25.72 -15.08
N LEU A 987 22.67 -26.07 -14.03
CA LEU A 987 22.32 -25.68 -12.65
C LEU A 987 22.30 -24.15 -12.47
N VAL A 988 23.29 -23.44 -13.02
CA VAL A 988 23.35 -21.97 -13.00
C VAL A 988 22.17 -21.38 -13.76
N SER A 989 21.84 -21.91 -14.94
CA SER A 989 20.72 -21.41 -15.74
C SER A 989 19.35 -21.56 -15.03
N VAL A 990 19.14 -22.66 -14.29
CA VAL A 990 17.93 -22.88 -13.48
C VAL A 990 17.89 -21.87 -12.34
N ALA A 991 19.01 -21.62 -11.67
CA ALA A 991 19.09 -20.60 -10.62
C ALA A 991 18.78 -19.19 -11.16
N VAL A 992 19.29 -18.86 -12.35
CA VAL A 992 19.01 -17.59 -13.05
C VAL A 992 17.52 -17.47 -13.41
N ASP A 993 16.91 -18.52 -13.96
CA ASP A 993 15.48 -18.50 -14.31
C ASP A 993 14.58 -18.30 -13.09
N VAL A 994 14.90 -18.95 -11.97
CA VAL A 994 14.11 -18.76 -10.75
C VAL A 994 14.29 -17.35 -10.19
N ALA A 995 15.53 -16.83 -10.18
CA ALA A 995 15.80 -15.47 -9.72
C ALA A 995 15.12 -14.42 -10.63
N ARG A 996 15.24 -14.57 -11.95
CA ARG A 996 14.62 -13.70 -12.96
C ARG A 996 13.10 -13.74 -12.88
N GLY A 997 12.50 -14.93 -12.90
CA GLY A 997 11.06 -15.10 -12.84
C GLY A 997 10.47 -14.46 -11.57
N ALA A 998 11.13 -14.66 -10.43
CA ALA A 998 10.69 -14.05 -9.18
C ALA A 998 10.81 -12.52 -9.20
N ALA A 999 11.82 -11.95 -9.87
CA ALA A 999 11.96 -10.51 -10.05
C ALA A 999 10.96 -9.91 -11.05
N VAL A 1000 10.69 -10.57 -12.18
CA VAL A 1000 9.69 -10.15 -13.17
C VAL A 1000 8.29 -10.17 -12.57
N TRP A 1001 7.89 -11.25 -11.90
CA TRP A 1001 6.58 -11.33 -11.25
C TRP A 1001 6.44 -10.33 -10.12
N SER A 1002 7.50 -10.10 -9.35
CA SER A 1002 7.53 -8.99 -8.41
C SER A 1002 7.25 -7.67 -9.13
N SER A 1003 8.02 -7.34 -10.17
CA SER A 1003 7.84 -6.11 -10.94
C SER A 1003 6.44 -5.96 -11.55
N ILE A 1004 5.86 -7.04 -12.08
CA ILE A 1004 4.48 -7.07 -12.60
C ILE A 1004 3.47 -6.69 -11.50
N LEU A 1005 3.60 -7.28 -10.31
CA LEU A 1005 2.76 -6.95 -9.17
C LEU A 1005 2.93 -5.49 -8.74
N ALA A 1006 4.15 -4.94 -8.85
CA ALA A 1006 4.43 -3.52 -8.57
C ALA A 1006 3.73 -2.58 -9.56
N ILE A 1007 3.84 -2.85 -10.86
CA ILE A 1007 3.26 -2.04 -11.95
C ILE A 1007 1.75 -1.92 -11.79
N LEU A 1008 1.14 -3.04 -11.41
CA LEU A 1008 -0.30 -3.11 -11.26
C LEU A 1008 -0.78 -2.32 -10.04
N GLY A 1009 0.06 -2.19 -9.00
CA GLY A 1009 -0.10 -1.26 -7.86
C GLY A 1009 -1.34 -1.49 -6.99
N ASN A 1010 -2.23 -2.36 -7.43
CA ASN A 1010 -3.50 -2.71 -6.80
C ASN A 1010 -3.61 -4.23 -6.83
N LYS A 1011 -3.91 -4.83 -5.68
CA LYS A 1011 -4.09 -6.28 -5.52
C LYS A 1011 -5.11 -6.88 -6.50
N TRP A 1012 -6.14 -6.13 -6.88
CA TRP A 1012 -7.18 -6.61 -7.79
C TRP A 1012 -6.71 -6.62 -9.24
N TYR A 1013 -5.94 -5.60 -9.65
CA TYR A 1013 -5.27 -5.61 -10.94
C TYR A 1013 -4.16 -6.66 -10.98
N ALA A 1014 -3.42 -6.86 -9.87
CA ALA A 1014 -2.49 -7.97 -9.72
C ALA A 1014 -3.16 -9.34 -9.92
N LEU A 1015 -4.36 -9.54 -9.38
CA LEU A 1015 -5.14 -10.77 -9.57
C LEU A 1015 -5.59 -10.94 -11.01
N LYS A 1016 -6.28 -9.94 -11.57
CA LYS A 1016 -6.79 -9.98 -12.95
C LYS A 1016 -5.65 -10.09 -13.97
N GLY A 1017 -4.68 -9.19 -13.88
CA GLY A 1017 -3.50 -9.15 -14.74
C GLY A 1017 -2.63 -10.38 -14.59
N GLY A 1018 -2.46 -10.90 -13.37
CA GLY A 1018 -1.77 -12.15 -13.12
C GLY A 1018 -2.46 -13.34 -13.79
N TYR A 1019 -3.78 -13.48 -13.65
CA TYR A 1019 -4.53 -14.55 -14.31
C TYR A 1019 -4.51 -14.44 -15.83
N ILE A 1020 -4.64 -13.24 -16.39
CA ILE A 1020 -4.55 -13.00 -17.84
C ILE A 1020 -3.15 -13.38 -18.33
N CYS A 1021 -2.10 -12.88 -17.66
CA CYS A 1021 -0.72 -13.19 -18.00
C CYS A 1021 -0.45 -14.70 -17.93
N LEU A 1022 -0.87 -15.37 -16.86
CA LEU A 1022 -0.77 -16.83 -16.72
C LEU A 1022 -1.56 -17.58 -17.79
N THR A 1023 -2.73 -17.07 -18.22
CA THR A 1023 -3.51 -17.67 -19.32
C THR A 1023 -2.71 -17.62 -20.62
N LEU A 1024 -2.15 -16.45 -20.95
CA LEU A 1024 -1.35 -16.25 -22.17
C LEU A 1024 -0.06 -17.08 -22.12
N ILE A 1025 0.63 -17.11 -20.98
CA ILE A 1025 1.82 -17.93 -20.75
C ILE A 1025 1.50 -19.42 -20.90
N SER A 1026 0.39 -19.89 -20.34
CA SER A 1026 -0.02 -21.30 -20.44
C SER A 1026 -0.37 -21.66 -21.88
N LEU A 1027 -1.06 -20.77 -22.61
CA LEU A 1027 -1.36 -20.99 -24.02
C LEU A 1027 -0.08 -21.04 -24.86
N ALA A 1028 0.89 -20.16 -24.59
CA ALA A 1028 2.20 -20.18 -25.21
C ALA A 1028 2.96 -21.49 -24.92
N ALA A 1029 2.97 -21.93 -23.67
CA ALA A 1029 3.61 -23.19 -23.28
C ALA A 1029 2.96 -24.41 -23.96
N ALA A 1030 1.63 -24.39 -24.16
CA ALA A 1030 0.93 -25.42 -24.92
C ALA A 1030 1.32 -25.42 -26.42
N LEU A 1031 1.56 -24.24 -27.01
CA LEU A 1031 1.96 -24.12 -28.42
C LEU A 1031 3.47 -24.39 -28.64
N SER A 1032 4.27 -24.31 -27.58
CA SER A 1032 5.73 -24.39 -27.64
C SER A 1032 6.28 -25.61 -28.39
N PRO A 1033 5.81 -26.86 -28.17
CA PRO A 1033 6.35 -28.03 -28.88
C PRO A 1033 6.17 -27.94 -30.40
N GLY A 1034 4.97 -27.54 -30.86
CA GLY A 1034 4.66 -27.42 -32.28
C GLY A 1034 5.40 -26.26 -32.95
N LEU A 1035 5.52 -25.12 -32.26
CA LEU A 1035 6.24 -23.96 -32.79
C LEU A 1035 7.74 -24.25 -32.94
N GLY A 1036 8.40 -24.84 -31.94
CA GLY A 1036 9.82 -25.13 -32.07
C GLY A 1036 10.12 -26.23 -33.08
N HIS A 1037 9.18 -27.15 -33.35
CA HIS A 1037 9.29 -28.05 -34.49
C HIS A 1037 9.30 -27.32 -35.82
N LEU A 1038 8.36 -26.40 -36.03
CA LEU A 1038 8.28 -25.59 -37.25
C LEU A 1038 9.55 -24.75 -37.46
N ILE A 1039 10.06 -24.13 -36.39
CA ILE A 1039 11.29 -23.32 -36.46
C ILE A 1039 12.50 -24.23 -36.72
N ALA A 1040 12.68 -25.31 -35.95
CA ALA A 1040 13.84 -26.19 -36.10
C ALA A 1040 13.88 -26.88 -37.47
N THR A 1041 12.75 -27.33 -38.01
CA THR A 1041 12.73 -27.98 -39.34
C THR A 1041 13.14 -27.04 -40.46
N GLN A 1042 12.82 -25.74 -40.34
CA GLN A 1042 13.20 -24.74 -41.32
C GLN A 1042 14.65 -24.26 -41.16
N PHE A 1043 15.14 -24.14 -39.93
CA PHE A 1043 16.42 -23.47 -39.64
C PHE A 1043 17.55 -24.38 -39.15
N ALA A 1044 17.27 -25.65 -38.81
CA ALA A 1044 18.25 -26.63 -38.30
C ALA A 1044 18.39 -27.85 -39.22
N ARG A 1045 18.50 -27.64 -40.54
CA ARG A 1045 18.74 -28.71 -41.54
C ARG A 1045 17.75 -29.90 -41.42
N GLY A 1046 16.46 -29.60 -41.22
CA GLY A 1046 15.42 -30.62 -41.07
C GLY A 1046 15.43 -31.38 -39.74
N ALA A 1047 16.28 -31.00 -38.78
CA ALA A 1047 16.26 -31.53 -37.42
C ALA A 1047 15.00 -31.06 -36.68
N SER A 1048 14.48 -31.93 -35.82
CA SER A 1048 13.24 -31.68 -35.09
C SER A 1048 13.39 -32.14 -33.64
N PRO A 1049 13.09 -31.27 -32.66
CA PRO A 1049 13.01 -31.67 -31.25
C PRO A 1049 11.91 -32.71 -30.99
N LEU A 1050 10.93 -32.86 -31.90
CA LEU A 1050 9.81 -33.80 -31.76
C LEU A 1050 10.07 -35.19 -32.35
N PHE A 1051 10.93 -35.29 -33.37
CA PHE A 1051 11.02 -36.49 -34.23
C PHE A 1051 12.45 -37.03 -34.40
N ASN A 1052 13.48 -36.20 -34.26
CA ASN A 1052 14.90 -36.59 -34.39
C ASN A 1052 15.60 -36.35 -33.04
N THR A 1053 15.37 -37.23 -32.07
CA THR A 1053 15.81 -37.08 -30.67
C THR A 1053 16.97 -38.00 -30.28
N ALA A 1054 17.59 -38.69 -31.24
CA ALA A 1054 18.46 -39.83 -30.96
C ALA A 1054 19.97 -39.54 -30.95
N THR A 1055 20.44 -38.37 -31.42
CA THR A 1055 21.88 -38.10 -31.50
C THR A 1055 22.24 -36.73 -30.92
N LEU A 1056 23.30 -36.72 -30.11
CA LEU A 1056 23.95 -35.52 -29.58
C LEU A 1056 24.80 -34.83 -30.65
N ASP A 1057 25.42 -35.63 -31.52
CA ASP A 1057 26.24 -35.16 -32.63
C ASP A 1057 25.44 -35.06 -33.93
N PRO A 1058 25.87 -34.22 -34.90
CA PRO A 1058 25.35 -34.27 -36.25
C PRO A 1058 25.62 -35.67 -36.82
N PRO A 1059 24.59 -36.47 -37.15
CA PRO A 1059 24.81 -37.78 -37.73
C PRO A 1059 25.55 -37.67 -39.07
N ALA A 1060 26.21 -38.74 -39.53
CA ALA A 1060 26.82 -38.81 -40.87
C ALA A 1060 25.81 -38.58 -42.02
N THR A 1061 24.51 -38.58 -41.70
CA THR A 1061 23.41 -38.14 -42.56
C THR A 1061 23.24 -36.63 -42.46
N GLU A 1062 23.03 -35.91 -43.57
CA GLU A 1062 22.93 -34.43 -43.71
C GLU A 1062 21.91 -33.67 -42.80
N LYS A 1063 21.29 -34.31 -41.80
CA LYS A 1063 20.33 -33.73 -40.86
C LYS A 1063 21.05 -33.18 -39.61
N GLY A 1064 20.58 -32.04 -39.08
CA GLY A 1064 21.17 -31.39 -37.89
C GLY A 1064 20.96 -32.16 -36.57
N SER A 1065 21.69 -31.76 -35.52
CA SER A 1065 21.63 -32.37 -34.18
C SER A 1065 20.46 -31.86 -33.31
N LEU A 1066 20.18 -32.52 -32.18
CA LEU A 1066 19.20 -32.02 -31.20
C LEU A 1066 19.62 -30.67 -30.58
N ALA A 1067 20.93 -30.45 -30.45
CA ALA A 1067 21.49 -29.19 -29.97
C ALA A 1067 21.22 -28.05 -30.97
N ASP A 1068 21.44 -28.28 -32.27
CA ASP A 1068 21.13 -27.33 -33.34
C ASP A 1068 19.64 -26.98 -33.39
N ALA A 1069 18.79 -28.00 -33.28
CA ALA A 1069 17.34 -27.83 -33.27
C ALA A 1069 16.87 -27.01 -32.05
N THR A 1070 17.52 -27.20 -30.90
CA THR A 1070 17.22 -26.45 -29.67
C THR A 1070 17.72 -25.01 -29.77
N ALA A 1071 18.93 -24.78 -30.27
CA ALA A 1071 19.47 -23.44 -30.46
C ALA A 1071 18.63 -22.62 -31.47
N ALA A 1072 18.31 -23.19 -32.63
CA ALA A 1072 17.52 -22.54 -33.67
C ALA A 1072 16.11 -22.16 -33.21
N SER A 1073 15.49 -22.98 -32.33
CA SER A 1073 14.14 -22.72 -31.82
C SER A 1073 14.10 -21.78 -30.61
N VAL A 1074 15.08 -21.84 -29.70
CA VAL A 1074 15.07 -21.09 -28.44
C VAL A 1074 15.70 -19.71 -28.56
N VAL A 1075 16.85 -19.59 -29.23
CA VAL A 1075 17.65 -18.35 -29.24
C VAL A 1075 16.88 -17.15 -29.81
N PRO A 1076 16.20 -17.23 -30.97
CA PRO A 1076 15.48 -16.09 -31.52
C PRO A 1076 14.32 -15.62 -30.63
N LEU A 1077 13.56 -16.57 -30.08
CA LEU A 1077 12.41 -16.28 -29.21
C LEU A 1077 12.84 -15.70 -27.86
N ALA A 1078 13.86 -16.28 -27.23
CA ALA A 1078 14.39 -15.80 -25.96
C ALA A 1078 15.06 -14.43 -26.10
N LEU A 1079 15.77 -14.19 -27.22
CA LEU A 1079 16.37 -12.88 -27.51
C LEU A 1079 15.29 -11.81 -27.75
N ALA A 1080 14.25 -12.12 -28.53
CA ALA A 1080 13.12 -11.22 -28.73
C ALA A 1080 12.40 -10.90 -27.41
N GLY A 1081 12.17 -11.92 -26.57
CA GLY A 1081 11.63 -11.76 -25.22
C GLY A 1081 12.51 -10.84 -24.35
N TYR A 1082 13.82 -11.04 -24.40
CA TYR A 1082 14.77 -10.20 -23.68
C TYR A 1082 14.80 -8.75 -24.20
N CYS A 1083 14.70 -8.52 -25.51
CA CYS A 1083 14.58 -7.19 -26.08
C CYS A 1083 13.32 -6.46 -25.58
N LEU A 1084 12.17 -7.14 -25.50
CA LEU A 1084 10.95 -6.56 -24.91
C LEU A 1084 11.13 -6.25 -23.41
N GLN A 1085 11.81 -7.14 -22.68
CA GLN A 1085 12.17 -6.93 -21.27
C GLN A 1085 13.07 -5.70 -21.08
N LEU A 1086 14.02 -5.46 -21.99
CA LEU A 1086 14.86 -4.26 -22.01
C LEU A 1086 14.08 -3.02 -22.45
N LEU A 1087 13.14 -3.12 -23.38
CA LEU A 1087 12.29 -2.00 -23.79
C LEU A 1087 11.35 -1.55 -22.68
N ALA A 1088 10.90 -2.47 -21.82
CA ALA A 1088 10.09 -2.16 -20.64
C ALA A 1088 10.76 -1.13 -19.73
N ILE A 1089 12.09 -1.05 -19.75
CA ILE A 1089 12.89 -0.13 -18.94
C ILE A 1089 12.50 1.35 -19.12
N ARG A 1090 12.04 1.73 -20.32
CA ARG A 1090 11.63 3.10 -20.65
C ARG A 1090 10.32 3.50 -19.98
N TYR A 1091 9.44 2.53 -19.78
CA TYR A 1091 8.10 2.73 -19.24
C TYR A 1091 7.99 2.38 -17.75
N PHE A 1092 8.90 1.55 -17.25
CA PHE A 1092 8.95 1.09 -15.86
C PHE A 1092 8.87 2.25 -14.86
N ASN A 1093 9.53 3.36 -15.18
CA ASN A 1093 9.49 4.56 -14.35
C ASN A 1093 8.12 5.24 -14.33
N GLY A 1094 7.42 5.35 -15.45
CA GLY A 1094 6.07 5.95 -15.46
C GLY A 1094 5.01 5.07 -14.79
N ASP A 1095 5.24 3.76 -14.76
CA ASP A 1095 4.26 2.77 -14.30
C ASP A 1095 4.45 2.32 -12.84
N ILE A 1096 5.70 2.14 -12.38
CA ILE A 1096 6.04 1.75 -11.00
C ILE A 1096 6.43 2.96 -10.15
N LEU A 1097 7.10 3.96 -10.73
CA LEU A 1097 7.55 5.09 -9.93
C LEU A 1097 6.44 6.13 -9.83
N THR A 1098 5.78 6.13 -8.69
CA THR A 1098 5.23 7.31 -8.05
C THR A 1098 6.40 8.26 -7.75
N PHE A 1099 6.89 8.97 -8.76
CA PHE A 1099 7.90 10.00 -8.56
C PHE A 1099 7.23 11.17 -7.84
N LYS A 1100 7.07 11.01 -6.52
CA LYS A 1100 6.67 12.05 -5.59
C LYS A 1100 7.77 13.10 -5.58
N GLY A 1101 7.42 14.29 -6.05
CA GLY A 1101 8.34 15.40 -6.23
C GLY A 1101 9.16 15.34 -7.51
N HIS A 1102 8.86 16.25 -8.42
CA HIS A 1102 9.84 16.67 -9.40
C HIS A 1102 10.99 17.36 -8.63
N GLY A 1103 12.23 16.91 -8.85
CA GLY A 1103 13.37 17.42 -8.07
C GLY A 1103 13.72 18.87 -8.38
N CYS A 1104 14.87 19.10 -8.99
CA CYS A 1104 15.20 20.41 -9.56
C CYS A 1104 14.48 20.63 -10.89
N LYS A 1105 13.43 19.87 -11.21
CA LYS A 1105 12.77 19.93 -12.51
C LYS A 1105 11.29 20.14 -12.33
N MET A 1106 10.65 20.83 -13.24
CA MET A 1106 9.21 20.96 -13.36
C MET A 1106 8.65 19.77 -14.15
N PRO A 1107 7.32 19.65 -14.21
CA PRO A 1107 6.70 18.51 -14.86
C PRO A 1107 6.86 18.40 -16.37
N ASP A 1108 7.19 19.51 -17.03
CA ASP A 1108 7.58 19.58 -18.45
C ASP A 1108 9.07 19.26 -18.68
N GLY A 1109 9.82 18.95 -17.60
CA GLY A 1109 11.25 18.66 -17.64
C GLY A 1109 12.16 19.89 -17.57
N THR A 1110 11.61 21.11 -17.49
CA THR A 1110 12.36 22.36 -17.23
C THR A 1110 12.90 22.37 -15.79
N GLN A 1111 13.77 23.29 -15.40
CA GLN A 1111 14.34 23.31 -14.04
C GLN A 1111 13.49 24.15 -13.06
N CYS A 1112 13.40 23.73 -11.79
CA CYS A 1112 12.80 24.51 -10.70
C CYS A 1112 13.73 25.69 -10.38
N GLY A 1113 13.54 26.83 -11.04
CA GLY A 1113 14.46 27.98 -10.95
C GLY A 1113 15.81 27.71 -11.63
N THR A 1114 16.55 28.78 -11.94
CA THR A 1114 17.81 28.69 -12.69
C THR A 1114 19.01 28.27 -11.84
N GLY A 1115 18.89 28.40 -10.51
CA GLY A 1115 19.94 28.05 -9.53
C GLY A 1115 19.76 26.72 -8.77
N SER A 1116 18.80 25.87 -9.15
CA SER A 1116 18.57 24.61 -8.43
C SER A 1116 19.63 23.54 -8.74
N SER A 1117 20.08 22.81 -7.72
CA SER A 1117 21.10 21.77 -7.88
C SER A 1117 20.74 20.50 -7.14
N THR A 1118 21.05 19.35 -7.74
CA THR A 1118 20.93 18.05 -7.08
C THR A 1118 22.30 17.61 -6.58
N ARG A 1119 22.43 17.35 -5.26
CA ARG A 1119 23.62 16.77 -4.66
C ARG A 1119 23.38 15.33 -4.24
N ARG A 1120 24.39 14.48 -4.45
CA ARG A 1120 24.38 13.07 -4.07
C ARG A 1120 25.17 12.89 -2.77
N VAL A 1121 24.51 12.42 -1.72
CA VAL A 1121 25.13 12.16 -0.41
C VAL A 1121 25.22 10.67 -0.15
N SER A 1122 26.40 10.15 0.17
CA SER A 1122 26.57 8.74 0.52
C SER A 1122 25.96 8.41 1.88
N VAL A 1123 25.14 7.36 1.94
CA VAL A 1123 24.47 6.95 3.18
C VAL A 1123 25.43 6.32 4.18
N SER A 1124 26.61 5.85 3.75
CA SER A 1124 27.64 5.32 4.65
C SER A 1124 28.16 6.39 5.62
N SER A 1125 28.37 7.61 5.14
CA SER A 1125 28.80 8.76 5.95
C SER A 1125 27.77 9.10 7.02
N VAL A 1126 26.50 9.07 6.63
CA VAL A 1126 25.36 9.42 7.49
C VAL A 1126 25.11 8.35 8.54
N ARG A 1127 25.22 7.07 8.16
CA ARG A 1127 25.01 5.95 9.09
C ARG A 1127 26.01 5.96 10.24
N LYS A 1128 27.24 6.45 10.00
CA LYS A 1128 28.25 6.62 11.06
C LYS A 1128 27.82 7.71 12.05
N LYS A 1129 27.43 8.90 11.56
CA LYS A 1129 26.90 10.00 12.38
C LYS A 1129 25.68 9.57 13.20
N LEU A 1130 24.67 8.97 12.55
CA LEU A 1130 23.44 8.49 13.19
C LEU A 1130 23.73 7.44 14.27
N LYS A 1131 24.61 6.46 13.99
CA LYS A 1131 25.00 5.46 14.98
C LYS A 1131 25.79 6.04 16.15
N SER A 1132 26.61 7.06 15.91
CA SER A 1132 27.35 7.76 16.97
C SER A 1132 26.38 8.45 17.93
N ALA A 1133 25.43 9.21 17.38
CA ALA A 1133 24.39 9.89 18.13
C ALA A 1133 23.39 8.94 18.83
N MET A 1134 23.15 7.74 18.26
CA MET A 1134 22.36 6.67 18.89
C MET A 1134 23.17 5.78 19.86
N ARG A 1135 24.49 5.98 20.01
CA ARG A 1135 25.29 5.26 21.02
C ARG A 1135 25.41 6.05 22.33
N SER A 1136 25.31 7.38 22.26
CA SER A 1136 25.21 8.26 23.43
C SER A 1136 23.85 8.18 24.14
N THR A 1137 22.84 7.52 23.55
CA THR A 1137 21.51 7.27 24.15
C THR A 1137 21.48 6.09 25.14
N ASN A 1138 22.58 5.36 25.35
CA ASN A 1138 22.58 4.23 26.29
C ASN A 1138 22.99 4.74 27.68
N PRO A 1139 22.09 4.72 28.69
CA PRO A 1139 22.36 5.33 30.00
C PRO A 1139 23.61 4.77 30.70
N ARG A 1140 24.01 3.52 30.40
CA ARG A 1140 25.25 2.91 30.90
C ARG A 1140 26.54 3.58 30.42
N ASN A 1141 26.50 4.37 29.34
CA ASN A 1141 27.69 5.03 28.80
C ASN A 1141 27.83 6.48 29.28
N LEU A 1142 26.82 7.05 29.95
CA LEU A 1142 26.93 8.39 30.55
C LEU A 1142 27.75 8.40 31.84
N GLU A 1143 27.80 7.28 32.57
CA GLU A 1143 28.67 7.13 33.76
C GLU A 1143 30.17 7.05 33.42
N MET A 1144 30.53 6.82 32.15
CA MET A 1144 31.92 6.67 31.71
C MET A 1144 32.50 7.90 31.00
N ALA A 1145 31.73 8.99 30.90
CA ALA A 1145 32.10 10.19 30.15
C ALA A 1145 32.09 11.47 31.00
N LEU A 1146 32.35 11.36 32.30
CA LEU A 1146 32.71 12.50 33.16
C LEU A 1146 34.25 12.54 33.31
N PRO A 1147 34.90 13.70 33.21
CA PRO A 1147 36.31 13.85 33.57
C PRO A 1147 36.51 13.57 35.08
N PRO A 1148 37.69 13.09 35.50
CA PRO A 1148 37.90 12.57 36.87
C PRO A 1148 37.94 13.61 37.99
N ASP A 1149 37.62 14.89 37.75
CA ASP A 1149 37.76 15.96 38.74
C ASP A 1149 36.46 16.78 38.83
N THR A 1150 35.47 16.30 39.55
CA THR A 1150 34.41 17.15 40.10
C THR A 1150 33.88 16.51 41.38
N GLU A 1151 34.50 16.86 42.51
CA GLU A 1151 33.93 16.60 43.83
C GLU A 1151 32.64 17.40 43.98
N VAL A 1152 31.50 16.71 43.96
CA VAL A 1152 30.24 17.25 44.45
C VAL A 1152 29.94 16.57 45.78
N LEU A 1153 30.14 17.34 46.86
CA LEU A 1153 29.66 17.04 48.21
C LEU A 1153 28.14 16.84 48.18
N LEU A 1154 27.71 15.61 48.42
CA LEU A 1154 26.32 15.30 48.80
C LEU A 1154 26.37 14.59 50.15
N GLU A 1155 25.80 15.25 51.15
CA GLU A 1155 25.60 14.75 52.50
C GLU A 1155 24.77 13.46 52.49
N ALA A 1156 25.20 12.50 53.31
CA ALA A 1156 24.59 11.19 53.47
C ALA A 1156 23.36 11.23 54.42
N PRO A 1157 22.38 10.34 54.22
CA PRO A 1157 21.57 9.81 55.31
C PRO A 1157 22.05 8.41 55.74
N GLU A 1158 21.86 8.14 57.02
CA GLU A 1158 22.39 7.05 57.86
C GLU A 1158 22.07 5.61 57.43
N GLU A 1159 22.91 4.70 57.93
CA GLU A 1159 23.02 3.27 57.68
C GLU A 1159 21.91 2.38 58.29
N SER A 1160 21.66 1.20 57.69
CA SER A 1160 21.80 -0.15 58.31
C SER A 1160 21.32 -1.27 57.32
N PRO A 1161 21.59 -2.58 57.55
CA PRO A 1161 22.75 -3.27 56.99
C PRO A 1161 22.42 -4.41 56.00
N ARG A 1162 23.39 -4.72 55.13
CA ARG A 1162 23.42 -5.88 54.22
C ARG A 1162 23.73 -7.18 54.99
N PRO A 1163 23.54 -8.35 54.32
CA PRO A 1163 24.56 -9.40 54.38
C PRO A 1163 25.14 -9.75 53.00
N ALA A 1164 26.43 -9.43 52.87
CA ALA A 1164 27.59 -10.23 52.43
C ALA A 1164 27.54 -11.25 51.26
N GLY A 1165 28.59 -11.14 50.43
CA GLY A 1165 29.25 -12.17 49.60
C GLY A 1165 29.15 -11.89 48.09
N GLY A 1166 30.16 -11.44 47.33
CA GLY A 1166 31.62 -11.61 47.41
C GLY A 1166 32.02 -13.03 46.99
N ALA A 1167 32.87 -13.33 46.00
CA ALA A 1167 33.67 -12.57 45.02
C ALA A 1167 34.27 -13.57 43.99
N ALA A 1168 34.76 -13.05 42.85
CA ALA A 1168 35.92 -13.52 42.05
C ALA A 1168 35.87 -14.95 41.42
N SER A 1169 36.48 -15.31 40.28
CA SER A 1169 37.45 -14.69 39.36
C SER A 1169 37.61 -15.59 38.11
N SER A 1170 38.32 -15.04 37.12
CA SER A 1170 39.20 -15.71 36.14
C SER A 1170 38.59 -16.61 35.06
N GLY A 1171 38.76 -16.16 33.82
CA GLY A 1171 38.49 -16.94 32.62
C GLY A 1171 39.68 -17.79 32.15
N ALA A 1172 39.38 -18.69 31.24
CA ALA A 1172 40.24 -19.12 30.13
C ALA A 1172 39.35 -19.94 29.20
N GLY A 1173 39.39 -19.63 27.90
CA GLY A 1173 38.55 -20.28 26.89
C GLY A 1173 39.06 -21.65 26.47
N THR A 1174 38.21 -22.37 25.76
CA THR A 1174 38.56 -23.16 24.58
C THR A 1174 37.31 -23.39 23.73
N ASP A 1175 37.59 -23.50 22.44
CA ASP A 1175 36.70 -23.46 21.29
C ASP A 1175 35.92 -24.76 21.01
N GLU A 1176 35.05 -24.64 20.00
CA GLU A 1176 34.47 -25.69 19.15
C GLU A 1176 33.32 -26.53 19.75
N ILE A 1177 32.05 -26.30 19.37
CA ILE A 1177 31.36 -26.79 18.14
C ILE A 1177 31.01 -28.31 18.26
N PRO A 1178 29.83 -28.82 17.82
CA PRO A 1178 28.51 -28.21 17.66
C PRO A 1178 27.29 -29.20 17.82
N ARG A 1179 26.08 -28.68 17.52
CA ARG A 1179 24.95 -29.36 16.82
C ARG A 1179 24.11 -30.45 17.53
N LEU A 1180 22.85 -30.44 17.04
CA LEU A 1180 21.80 -31.47 16.97
C LEU A 1180 21.03 -31.73 18.28
N LEU A 1181 19.76 -31.31 18.38
CA LEU A 1181 18.54 -31.83 17.72
C LEU A 1181 18.08 -33.18 18.29
N THR A 1182 16.82 -33.16 18.77
CA THR A 1182 15.79 -34.23 18.66
C THR A 1182 16.13 -35.58 19.32
N SER A 1183 15.27 -36.30 20.02
CA SER A 1183 13.84 -36.53 19.89
C SER A 1183 13.42 -37.44 21.06
N VAL A 1184 12.15 -37.37 21.45
CA VAL A 1184 11.23 -38.49 21.76
C VAL A 1184 11.85 -39.76 22.38
N SER A 1185 11.53 -40.03 23.65
CA SER A 1185 10.82 -41.24 24.14
C SER A 1185 11.23 -41.66 25.55
N ALA A 1186 10.22 -42.16 26.28
CA ALA A 1186 10.26 -43.22 27.29
C ALA A 1186 11.27 -43.17 28.46
N GLY A 1187 10.75 -43.23 29.68
CA GLY A 1187 11.56 -43.59 30.85
C GLY A 1187 10.91 -43.30 32.19
N ARG A 1188 9.94 -44.14 32.58
CA ARG A 1188 9.54 -44.31 33.99
C ARG A 1188 10.72 -44.88 34.79
N LEU A 1189 10.93 -44.39 36.02
CA LEU A 1189 11.26 -45.13 37.25
C LEU A 1189 11.44 -44.08 38.38
N ASN A 1190 10.51 -43.89 39.33
CA ASN A 1190 10.28 -44.65 40.57
C ASN A 1190 11.60 -44.92 41.32
N LEU A 1191 11.83 -44.60 42.59
CA LEU A 1191 11.06 -44.43 43.85
C LEU A 1191 12.13 -43.91 44.90
N PRO A 1192 11.91 -43.74 46.23
CA PRO A 1192 10.85 -44.28 47.10
C PRO A 1192 10.17 -43.28 48.07
N LYS A 1193 8.88 -43.54 48.38
CA LYS A 1193 8.29 -44.01 49.67
C LYS A 1193 8.35 -42.97 50.79
N GLY A 1194 7.30 -42.69 51.55
CA GLY A 1194 5.94 -43.21 51.81
C GLY A 1194 5.44 -42.32 52.97
N ALA A 1195 4.17 -42.03 53.22
CA ALA A 1195 2.96 -42.81 53.44
C ALA A 1195 1.96 -41.76 54.02
N SER A 1196 0.63 -41.86 54.00
CA SER A 1196 -0.27 -42.93 53.62
C SER A 1196 -1.66 -42.32 53.37
N GLN A 1197 -2.33 -42.94 52.40
CA GLN A 1197 -3.76 -43.31 52.35
C GLN A 1197 -4.88 -42.25 52.26
N LYS A 1198 -5.51 -42.37 51.08
CA LYS A 1198 -6.83 -41.94 50.63
C LYS A 1198 -8.00 -42.60 51.38
N SER A 1199 -9.18 -42.05 51.04
CA SER A 1199 -10.44 -42.74 50.72
C SER A 1199 -11.41 -42.86 51.89
N LEU A 1200 -12.73 -42.89 51.74
CA LEU A 1200 -13.62 -43.01 50.57
C LEU A 1200 -15.05 -42.66 51.09
N ALA A 1201 -15.99 -42.37 50.18
CA ALA A 1201 -17.44 -42.60 50.34
C ALA A 1201 -18.17 -41.72 51.38
N SER A 1202 -19.48 -41.50 51.39
CA SER A 1202 -20.65 -41.68 50.51
C SER A 1202 -21.86 -41.20 51.34
N ARG A 1203 -22.94 -40.78 50.67
CA ARG A 1203 -24.36 -40.96 51.09
C ARG A 1203 -24.87 -40.42 52.43
N GLY A 1204 -26.05 -39.77 52.34
CA GLY A 1204 -27.16 -39.89 53.29
C GLY A 1204 -27.09 -38.93 54.48
N SER A 1205 -27.94 -37.90 54.54
CA SER A 1205 -29.34 -37.97 55.01
C SER A 1205 -29.48 -38.17 56.52
N ALA A 1206 -29.91 -37.08 57.18
CA ALA A 1206 -30.69 -37.01 58.43
C ALA A 1206 -29.97 -37.49 59.71
N LYS A 1207 -30.09 -36.86 60.88
CA LYS A 1207 -31.22 -36.12 61.45
C LYS A 1207 -30.79 -35.42 62.75
N GLU A 1208 -31.45 -34.28 63.06
CA GLU A 1208 -31.87 -33.81 64.42
C GLU A 1208 -30.79 -33.61 65.51
N THR A 1209 -30.61 -32.49 66.23
CA THR A 1209 -31.39 -31.33 66.71
C THR A 1209 -30.34 -30.31 67.25
N GLY A 1210 -30.53 -28.99 67.47
CA GLY A 1210 -31.64 -28.04 67.42
C GLY A 1210 -31.13 -26.62 67.80
N GLY A 1211 -32.01 -25.60 67.72
CA GLY A 1211 -31.84 -24.23 68.26
C GLY A 1211 -31.28 -23.18 67.28
N ALA A 1212 -32.13 -22.39 66.60
CA ALA A 1212 -32.50 -20.98 66.93
C ALA A 1212 -31.38 -19.95 66.58
N ALA A 1213 -31.56 -18.84 65.85
CA ALA A 1213 -32.74 -18.07 65.48
C ALA A 1213 -32.50 -17.20 64.20
N SER A 1214 -33.63 -16.89 63.56
CA SER A 1214 -34.04 -15.79 62.63
C SER A 1214 -33.24 -14.47 62.65
N SER A 1215 -33.22 -13.58 61.65
CA SER A 1215 -34.06 -13.33 60.45
C SER A 1215 -33.46 -12.15 59.67
N GLY A 1216 -33.72 -12.05 58.37
CA GLY A 1216 -33.52 -10.81 57.61
C GLY A 1216 -34.02 -10.90 56.17
N ALA A 1217 -35.32 -10.79 55.97
CA ALA A 1217 -35.93 -10.50 54.68
C ALA A 1217 -37.24 -9.73 54.90
N ALA A 1218 -37.40 -8.59 54.24
CA ALA A 1218 -38.60 -8.22 53.47
C ALA A 1218 -38.49 -6.75 53.02
N ALA A 1219 -38.78 -6.54 51.75
CA ALA A 1219 -38.96 -5.25 51.10
C ALA A 1219 -40.42 -4.78 51.24
N ALA A 1220 -40.65 -3.47 51.29
CA ALA A 1220 -41.82 -2.81 50.69
C ALA A 1220 -41.73 -1.27 50.70
N ALA A 1221 -42.15 -0.69 49.57
CA ALA A 1221 -42.93 0.55 49.40
C ALA A 1221 -42.27 1.94 49.45
N ALA A 1222 -42.18 2.50 48.23
CA ALA A 1222 -42.45 3.88 47.77
C ALA A 1222 -42.88 4.98 48.76
N LEU A 1223 -42.27 6.18 48.66
CA LEU A 1223 -42.92 7.47 48.30
C LEU A 1223 -41.95 8.68 48.46
N ALA A 1224 -41.89 9.47 47.37
CA ALA A 1224 -41.90 10.95 47.27
C ALA A 1224 -40.77 11.87 47.83
N ALA A 1225 -40.54 12.94 47.02
CA ALA A 1225 -39.88 14.25 47.24
C ALA A 1225 -38.34 14.27 47.21
N GLU A 1226 -37.69 14.84 46.18
CA GLU A 1226 -37.31 16.28 46.03
C GLU A 1226 -36.68 16.82 47.34
N GLU A 1227 -35.42 17.28 47.42
CA GLU A 1227 -34.67 18.18 46.53
C GLU A 1227 -33.20 18.28 47.04
N ARG A 1228 -32.29 18.83 46.20
CA ARG A 1228 -30.92 19.37 46.45
C ARG A 1228 -29.67 18.52 46.16
N GLU A 1229 -29.19 18.76 44.93
CA GLU A 1229 -27.83 19.11 44.49
C GLU A 1229 -26.59 18.73 45.31
N GLY A 1230 -25.60 18.18 44.60
CA GLY A 1230 -24.18 18.32 44.94
C GLY A 1230 -23.33 17.11 44.59
N ASN A 1231 -23.04 16.87 43.29
CA ASN A 1231 -22.03 15.89 42.88
C ASN A 1231 -20.97 16.59 42.00
N ILE A 1232 -19.77 16.76 42.57
CA ILE A 1232 -18.58 17.28 41.89
C ILE A 1232 -17.84 16.09 41.25
N SER A 1233 -17.60 16.20 39.94
CA SER A 1233 -16.79 15.29 39.13
C SER A 1233 -15.29 15.62 39.22
N PRO A 1234 -14.39 14.66 38.93
CA PRO A 1234 -12.95 14.80 39.20
C PRO A 1234 -12.22 15.64 38.13
N THR A 1235 -11.91 16.90 38.44
CA THR A 1235 -11.04 17.78 37.63
C THR A 1235 -9.94 18.51 38.42
N ASP A 1236 -9.63 18.12 39.66
CA ASP A 1236 -8.76 18.90 40.55
C ASP A 1236 -7.33 18.36 40.75
N VAL A 1237 -6.55 18.17 39.67
CA VAL A 1237 -5.09 17.91 39.83
C VAL A 1237 -4.19 18.76 38.90
N LEU A 1238 -4.70 19.77 38.19
CA LEU A 1238 -3.83 20.58 37.29
C LEU A 1238 -4.12 22.08 37.31
N ALA A 1239 -4.23 22.65 38.52
CA ALA A 1239 -4.18 24.10 38.73
C ALA A 1239 -3.31 24.44 39.96
N ARG A 1240 -1.98 24.32 39.82
CA ARG A 1240 -1.01 24.89 40.77
C ARG A 1240 0.27 25.33 40.06
N VAL A 1241 0.17 26.27 39.14
CA VAL A 1241 1.20 27.30 38.87
C VAL A 1241 0.43 28.51 38.32
N VAL A 1242 0.76 29.71 38.77
CA VAL A 1242 0.11 31.01 38.51
C VAL A 1242 -1.01 31.37 39.50
N GLN A 1243 -0.61 31.79 40.70
CA GLN A 1243 -1.13 33.00 41.37
C GLN A 1243 -0.24 33.33 42.57
N GLY A 1244 0.64 34.32 42.40
CA GLY A 1244 1.25 35.09 43.47
C GLY A 1244 0.89 36.55 43.24
N THR A 1245 -0.18 37.01 43.88
CA THR A 1245 -0.67 38.39 43.83
C THR A 1245 0.11 39.28 44.81
N GLY A 1246 0.61 40.41 44.32
CA GLY A 1246 1.04 41.56 45.12
C GLY A 1246 0.27 42.81 44.68
N THR A 1247 -0.79 43.12 45.43
CA THR A 1247 -1.35 44.45 45.76
C THR A 1247 -1.38 45.60 44.73
N VAL A 1248 -2.61 46.05 44.44
CA VAL A 1248 -3.01 47.32 43.81
C VAL A 1248 -2.96 48.46 44.85
N PRO A 1249 -2.80 49.75 44.46
CA PRO A 1249 -3.96 50.64 44.52
C PRO A 1249 -4.12 51.65 43.37
N ASN A 1250 -5.38 51.82 42.97
CA ASN A 1250 -6.10 53.03 42.56
C ASN A 1250 -5.75 53.79 41.27
N GLY A 1251 -6.76 53.93 40.40
CA GLY A 1251 -7.05 55.20 39.74
C GLY A 1251 -7.63 55.15 38.32
N MET A 1252 -8.94 55.39 38.22
CA MET A 1252 -9.65 56.05 37.12
C MET A 1252 -9.89 55.36 35.75
N SER A 1253 -11.18 55.01 35.58
CA SER A 1253 -12.09 55.34 34.47
C SER A 1253 -11.78 54.96 33.01
N VAL A 1254 -12.65 54.08 32.49
CA VAL A 1254 -13.45 54.23 31.25
C VAL A 1254 -12.71 54.63 29.97
N ALA A 1255 -12.53 53.67 29.05
CA ALA A 1255 -13.16 53.65 27.72
C ALA A 1255 -12.40 52.69 26.77
N ILE A 1256 -13.19 51.88 26.05
CA ILE A 1256 -12.89 50.97 24.93
C ILE A 1256 -12.40 49.57 25.33
#